data_AF-A0A1I0DC91-F1
#
_entry.id   AF-A0A1I0DC91-F1
#
_cell.length_a   1.000
_cell.length_b   1.000
_cell.length_c   1.000
_cell.angle_alpha   90.00
_cell.angle_beta   90.00
_cell.angle_gamma   90.00
#
_symmetry.space_group_name_H-M   'P 1'
#
loop_
_entity.id
_entity.type
_entity.pdbx_description
1 polymer ?
#
loop_
_entity_poly.entity_id
_entity_poly.type
_entity_poly.pdbx_seq_one_letter_code
_entity_poly.pdbx_strand_id
1 'polypeptide(L)'
;MRWLHFSDIHFDFVNDGTSTKMLHDNFKEFVKKNNITVDEVFFTGDFRNAKNQDGQDLNTVAKEATDFIKEIASSVGVNDTSHIHIVPGNHDFITNDNEENLREICKRYNGNFLAKDKITLKNRFEFFVQCSKLLNNKVWENFFGGSIHRFQIFDDFNIVYLNTAISSGKKCDRGSLKICTSELYDILKKVRDLNNNPIIILAHHPMETIEFNDVRIIKDIINELKITVLWLCGDSHLIFENKTYEIGELTTGCFKIDSGAQAGFFVGEYTPTIGMEIQAYIGTQRGKWDYSVSYSQFANDALPNDLRQNNEYPLNYNIAKQYTLQGDYTTAIKLCLDALNDDRLESIIKCKMKLELGFWYCWIDNNKEAENILMSLIPEFQRNNDKRSLALCYNYLGLVNDEMNRWAQAEYNYIQATKIYKELRAEASNLFELRKEVFQCYANRGLMYFRWGQSTASNVYFGNAKKYYEKALPFFEENKEILQNMSAIFYNNYALFCDNQKDYNTAIDFYDRALVIKSETVGQWHISAARIYGNKALAYYNLKDCEKAIKESEQAQRIYNANDEMYCRDALRNLGTLASSKVVLKKYDEALELLFEIRKIRLEKYGKNDTDVAQTNHNIGKVYFEKRDYLNSQIYLNKAYNIRKLKMPTHRYTIETMQLLASINILQSDYKSALEWYIKIYDVQKEVLGAENKETLDTQLLINDIKYNKLKF
;
A
#
# COMPACT_ATOMS: atom_id res chain seq x y z
N MET A 1 0.19 25.22 6.68
CA MET A 1 -0.39 26.44 6.08
C MET A 1 -1.89 26.44 6.30
N ARG A 2 -2.41 27.44 7.01
CA ARG A 2 -3.84 27.67 7.19
C ARG A 2 -4.27 28.89 6.37
N TRP A 3 -5.37 28.77 5.66
CA TRP A 3 -5.82 29.81 4.73
C TRP A 3 -7.32 30.04 4.82
N LEU A 4 -7.74 31.23 4.41
CA LEU A 4 -9.14 31.59 4.25
C LEU A 4 -9.41 31.90 2.77
N HIS A 5 -10.52 31.41 2.21
CA HIS A 5 -10.92 31.68 0.83
C HIS A 5 -12.32 32.29 0.74
N PHE A 6 -12.39 33.46 0.11
CA PHE A 6 -13.61 34.10 -0.37
C PHE A 6 -13.61 34.19 -1.89
N SER A 7 -14.80 34.09 -2.48
CA SER A 7 -15.04 34.52 -3.85
C SER A 7 -16.10 35.60 -3.89
N ASP A 8 -16.08 36.44 -4.93
CA ASP A 8 -17.10 37.43 -5.27
C ASP A 8 -17.54 38.29 -4.09
N ILE A 9 -16.69 39.27 -3.76
CA ILE A 9 -16.94 40.22 -2.67
C ILE A 9 -18.13 41.11 -3.00
N HIS A 10 -18.27 41.52 -4.27
CA HIS A 10 -19.35 42.39 -4.75
C HIS A 10 -19.57 43.64 -3.89
N PHE A 11 -18.50 44.29 -3.46
CA PHE A 11 -18.58 45.37 -2.49
C PHE A 11 -19.35 46.59 -3.03
N ASP A 12 -20.48 46.93 -2.41
CA ASP A 12 -21.28 48.15 -2.69
C ASP A 12 -22.08 48.57 -1.45
N PHE A 13 -21.39 49.18 -0.47
CA PHE A 13 -22.00 49.57 0.81
C PHE A 13 -23.18 50.54 0.65
N VAL A 14 -23.25 51.29 -0.46
CA VAL A 14 -24.34 52.24 -0.71
C VAL A 14 -25.63 51.49 -1.01
N ASN A 15 -25.58 50.52 -1.92
CA ASN A 15 -26.78 49.82 -2.41
C ASN A 15 -27.02 48.44 -1.78
N ASP A 16 -26.11 47.96 -0.93
CA ASP A 16 -26.27 46.68 -0.24
C ASP A 16 -27.50 46.67 0.69
N GLY A 17 -28.26 45.58 0.60
CA GLY A 17 -29.42 45.33 1.46
C GLY A 17 -29.03 45.13 2.92
N THR A 18 -29.99 45.32 3.83
CA THR A 18 -29.79 45.25 5.28
C THR A 18 -29.12 43.95 5.73
N SER A 19 -29.53 42.79 5.19
CA SER A 19 -28.94 41.50 5.57
C SER A 19 -27.47 41.37 5.19
N THR A 20 -27.07 41.92 4.04
CA THR A 20 -25.67 41.93 3.59
C THR A 20 -24.82 42.83 4.49
N LYS A 21 -25.31 44.04 4.82
CA LYS A 21 -24.62 44.93 5.77
C LYS A 21 -24.41 44.26 7.13
N MET A 22 -25.44 43.58 7.63
CA MET A 22 -25.33 42.81 8.88
C MET A 22 -24.32 41.66 8.78
N LEU A 23 -24.19 40.97 7.63
CA LEU A 23 -23.13 39.96 7.46
C LEU A 23 -21.73 40.57 7.56
N HIS A 24 -21.53 41.73 6.93
CA HIS A 24 -20.27 42.45 6.93
C HIS A 24 -19.90 42.86 8.36
N ASP A 25 -20.80 43.55 9.05
CA ASP A 25 -20.61 44.03 10.42
C ASP A 25 -20.31 42.89 11.41
N ASN A 26 -20.98 41.74 11.25
CA ASN A 26 -20.84 40.60 12.14
C ASN A 26 -19.62 39.72 11.86
N PHE A 27 -18.95 39.88 10.70
CA PHE A 27 -17.86 38.98 10.29
C PHE A 27 -16.69 39.01 11.27
N LYS A 28 -16.23 40.21 11.64
CA LYS A 28 -15.10 40.41 12.56
C LYS A 28 -15.35 39.80 13.94
N GLU A 29 -16.55 39.99 14.49
CA GLU A 29 -16.93 39.39 15.77
C GLU A 29 -17.04 37.87 15.66
N PHE A 30 -17.57 37.37 14.55
CA PHE A 30 -17.71 35.94 14.30
C PHE A 30 -16.36 35.22 14.25
N VAL A 31 -15.40 35.69 13.45
CA VAL A 31 -14.08 35.05 13.33
C VAL A 31 -13.32 35.10 14.65
N LYS A 32 -13.43 36.21 15.39
CA LYS A 32 -12.84 36.34 16.73
C LYS A 32 -13.46 35.38 17.73
N LYS A 33 -14.80 35.25 17.74
CA LYS A 33 -15.51 34.34 18.66
C LYS A 33 -15.16 32.87 18.40
N ASN A 34 -14.92 32.51 17.14
CA ASN A 34 -14.59 31.14 16.74
C ASN A 34 -13.08 30.88 16.65
N ASN A 35 -12.22 31.80 17.10
CA ASN A 35 -10.76 31.69 17.02
C ASN A 35 -10.24 31.31 15.62
N ILE A 36 -10.82 31.94 14.59
CA ILE A 36 -10.40 31.74 13.21
C ILE A 36 -9.23 32.72 12.93
N THR A 37 -8.03 32.17 12.87
CA THR A 37 -6.81 32.86 12.45
C THR A 37 -6.14 32.07 11.34
N VAL A 38 -5.59 32.75 10.34
CA VAL A 38 -4.99 32.10 9.16
C VAL A 38 -3.65 32.74 8.81
N ASP A 39 -2.84 31.99 8.05
CA ASP A 39 -1.55 32.46 7.51
C ASP A 39 -1.77 33.27 6.21
N GLU A 40 -2.68 32.80 5.36
CA GLU A 40 -2.93 33.36 4.01
C GLU A 40 -4.42 33.64 3.78
N VAL A 41 -4.74 34.67 2.98
CA VAL A 41 -6.12 34.98 2.58
C VAL A 41 -6.24 35.04 1.06
N PHE A 42 -7.22 34.32 0.51
CA PHE A 42 -7.47 34.17 -0.92
C PHE A 42 -8.78 34.86 -1.29
N PHE A 43 -8.73 35.76 -2.28
CA PHE A 43 -9.89 36.40 -2.88
C PHE A 43 -9.93 36.09 -4.37
N THR A 44 -10.97 35.37 -4.80
CA THR A 44 -11.21 35.06 -6.22
C THR A 44 -12.42 35.83 -6.73
N GLY A 45 -12.37 36.31 -7.97
CA GLY A 45 -13.55 36.89 -8.58
C GLY A 45 -13.79 38.36 -8.27
N ASP A 46 -15.04 38.78 -8.32
CA ASP A 46 -15.44 40.16 -8.46
C ASP A 46 -15.31 40.97 -7.16
N PHE A 47 -14.50 42.01 -7.18
CA PHE A 47 -14.30 42.88 -6.00
C PHE A 47 -15.42 43.90 -5.82
N ARG A 48 -16.12 44.21 -6.91
CA ARG A 48 -17.14 45.27 -6.96
C ARG A 48 -18.47 44.76 -7.51
N ASN A 49 -19.53 45.54 -7.30
CA ASN A 49 -20.80 45.35 -7.99
C ASN A 49 -20.86 46.27 -9.21
N ALA A 50 -20.23 45.85 -10.31
CA ALA A 50 -20.02 46.69 -11.48
C ALA A 50 -21.31 47.29 -12.07
N LYS A 51 -22.44 46.57 -11.98
CA LYS A 51 -23.73 47.04 -12.51
C LYS A 51 -24.32 48.19 -11.67
N ASN A 52 -24.21 48.12 -10.35
CA ASN A 52 -24.75 49.14 -9.45
C ASN A 52 -23.83 50.36 -9.31
N GLN A 53 -22.54 50.18 -9.60
CA GLN A 53 -21.52 51.22 -9.52
C GLN A 53 -21.17 51.80 -10.90
N ASP A 54 -22.01 51.56 -11.92
CA ASP A 54 -21.83 52.15 -13.24
C ASP A 54 -21.86 53.69 -13.16
N GLY A 55 -20.92 54.33 -13.84
CA GLY A 55 -20.74 55.79 -13.80
C GLY A 55 -20.09 56.37 -12.54
N GLN A 56 -19.72 55.56 -11.53
CA GLN A 56 -18.95 56.03 -10.37
C GLN A 56 -17.45 56.16 -10.69
N ASP A 57 -16.73 56.96 -9.90
CA ASP A 57 -15.27 57.10 -10.03
C ASP A 57 -14.59 55.77 -9.67
N LEU A 58 -13.95 55.15 -10.67
CA LEU A 58 -13.29 53.86 -10.55
C LEU A 58 -12.19 53.86 -9.48
N ASN A 59 -11.53 54.99 -9.24
CA ASN A 59 -10.49 55.07 -8.22
C ASN A 59 -11.05 54.95 -6.81
N THR A 60 -12.18 55.61 -6.57
CA THR A 60 -12.91 55.54 -5.30
C THR A 60 -13.44 54.13 -5.08
N VAL A 61 -14.10 53.53 -6.09
CA VAL A 61 -14.62 52.15 -5.99
C VAL A 61 -13.49 51.15 -5.72
N ALA A 62 -12.36 51.27 -6.42
CA ALA A 62 -11.20 50.39 -6.21
C ALA A 62 -10.64 50.55 -4.80
N LYS A 63 -10.54 51.78 -4.30
CA LYS A 63 -10.08 52.06 -2.94
C LYS A 63 -10.97 51.41 -1.90
N GLU A 64 -12.28 51.65 -1.97
CA GLU A 64 -13.24 51.11 -1.01
C GLU A 64 -13.24 49.57 -1.00
N ALA A 65 -13.23 48.93 -2.18
CA ALA A 65 -13.14 47.49 -2.28
C ALA A 65 -11.84 46.95 -1.66
N THR A 66 -10.70 47.60 -1.90
CA THR A 66 -9.42 47.16 -1.32
C THR A 66 -9.28 47.43 0.18
N ASP A 67 -9.90 48.50 0.69
CA ASP A 67 -9.95 48.77 2.12
C ASP A 67 -10.78 47.71 2.84
N PHE A 68 -11.89 47.27 2.23
CA PHE A 68 -12.71 46.17 2.74
C PHE A 68 -11.97 44.81 2.72
N ILE A 69 -11.25 44.50 1.63
CA ILE A 69 -10.37 43.31 1.56
C ILE A 69 -9.37 43.30 2.72
N LYS A 70 -8.72 44.44 2.99
CA LYS A 70 -7.76 44.58 4.10
C LYS A 70 -8.44 44.40 5.44
N GLU A 71 -9.66 44.91 5.62
CA GLU A 71 -10.43 44.72 6.85
C GLU A 71 -10.73 43.24 7.11
N ILE A 72 -11.19 42.51 6.08
CA ILE A 72 -11.42 41.06 6.15
C ILE A 72 -10.11 40.35 6.54
N ALA A 73 -9.00 40.63 5.87
CA ALA A 73 -7.71 40.00 6.16
C ALA A 73 -7.22 40.28 7.59
N SER A 74 -7.27 41.54 8.03
CA SER A 74 -6.88 41.93 9.39
C SER A 74 -7.76 41.27 10.46
N SER A 75 -9.04 41.00 10.16
CA SER A 75 -9.95 40.35 11.11
C SER A 75 -9.55 38.90 11.45
N VAL A 76 -8.82 38.23 10.55
CA VAL A 76 -8.29 36.86 10.73
C VAL A 76 -6.78 36.81 11.00
N GLY A 77 -6.18 37.96 11.33
CA GLY A 77 -4.79 38.07 11.75
C GLY A 77 -3.78 38.39 10.65
N VAL A 78 -4.21 38.53 9.39
CA VAL A 78 -3.33 38.83 8.25
C VAL A 78 -3.24 40.33 8.03
N ASN A 79 -2.13 40.94 8.45
CA ASN A 79 -1.89 42.39 8.34
C ASN A 79 -0.84 42.76 7.28
N ASP A 80 0.02 41.81 6.88
CA ASP A 80 0.96 42.00 5.78
C ASP A 80 0.26 41.65 4.47
N THR A 81 0.26 42.59 3.53
CA THR A 81 -0.41 42.43 2.23
C THR A 81 0.28 41.41 1.32
N SER A 82 1.50 40.97 1.65
CA SER A 82 2.17 39.88 0.94
C SER A 82 1.45 38.53 1.08
N HIS A 83 0.61 38.38 2.10
CA HIS A 83 -0.22 37.22 2.41
C HIS A 83 -1.68 37.37 1.93
N ILE A 84 -1.95 38.39 1.11
CA ILE A 84 -3.26 38.63 0.48
C ILE A 84 -3.16 38.29 -1.01
N HIS A 85 -3.83 37.21 -1.39
CA HIS A 85 -3.80 36.65 -2.73
C HIS A 85 -5.09 36.98 -3.48
N ILE A 86 -4.96 37.50 -4.70
CA ILE A 86 -6.08 38.00 -5.48
C ILE A 86 -6.06 37.44 -6.92
N VAL A 87 -7.25 37.16 -7.48
CA VAL A 87 -7.44 36.77 -8.89
C VAL A 87 -8.64 37.53 -9.46
N PRO A 88 -8.55 38.12 -10.67
CA PRO A 88 -9.60 38.99 -11.19
C PRO A 88 -10.88 38.24 -11.56
N GLY A 89 -12.03 38.87 -11.32
CA GLY A 89 -13.32 38.43 -11.82
C GLY A 89 -13.70 38.95 -13.21
N ASN A 90 -14.86 38.51 -13.71
CA ASN A 90 -15.43 38.91 -15.01
C ASN A 90 -16.20 40.24 -14.96
N HIS A 91 -16.38 40.84 -13.77
CA HIS A 91 -16.93 42.19 -13.60
C HIS A 91 -15.86 43.22 -13.17
N ASP A 92 -14.61 42.79 -13.00
CA ASP A 92 -13.46 43.63 -12.63
C ASP A 92 -12.70 44.23 -13.83
N PHE A 93 -13.27 44.17 -15.03
CA PHE A 93 -12.77 44.85 -16.22
C PHE A 93 -13.74 45.93 -16.73
N ILE A 94 -13.26 46.86 -17.55
CA ILE A 94 -14.08 47.93 -18.13
C ILE A 94 -14.78 47.41 -19.40
N THR A 95 -16.12 47.39 -19.40
CA THR A 95 -16.96 46.96 -20.53
C THR A 95 -17.14 48.06 -21.58
N ASN A 96 -16.05 48.53 -22.18
CA ASN A 96 -16.12 49.43 -23.36
C ASN A 96 -15.77 48.71 -24.67
N ASP A 97 -15.66 47.38 -24.64
CA ASP A 97 -15.08 46.61 -25.72
C ASP A 97 -16.10 46.21 -26.79
N ASN A 98 -15.67 46.26 -28.05
CA ASN A 98 -16.45 45.76 -29.17
C ASN A 98 -16.52 44.23 -29.08
N GLU A 99 -17.68 43.66 -28.70
CA GLU A 99 -17.91 42.20 -28.63
C GLU A 99 -17.40 41.47 -29.88
N GLU A 100 -17.44 42.11 -31.06
CA GLU A 100 -16.94 41.57 -32.31
C GLU A 100 -15.43 41.32 -32.29
N ASN A 101 -14.64 42.23 -31.71
CA ASN A 101 -13.20 42.09 -31.59
C ASN A 101 -12.83 40.90 -30.67
N LEU A 102 -13.53 40.76 -29.54
CA LEU A 102 -13.34 39.63 -28.63
C LEU A 102 -13.72 38.29 -29.29
N ARG A 103 -14.79 38.28 -30.11
CA ARG A 103 -15.16 37.10 -30.91
C ARG A 103 -14.06 36.72 -31.90
N GLU A 104 -13.50 37.69 -32.61
CA GLU A 104 -12.42 37.46 -33.56
C GLU A 104 -11.12 36.96 -32.90
N ILE A 105 -10.77 37.50 -31.72
CA ILE A 105 -9.64 36.98 -30.92
C ILE A 105 -9.87 35.51 -30.55
N CYS A 106 -11.05 35.18 -30.03
CA CYS A 106 -11.36 33.80 -29.63
C CYS A 106 -11.47 32.82 -30.81
N LYS A 107 -11.80 33.27 -32.04
CA LYS A 107 -11.78 32.42 -33.25
C LYS A 107 -10.36 32.00 -33.63
N ARG A 108 -9.36 32.84 -33.36
CA ARG A 108 -7.94 32.55 -33.65
C ARG A 108 -7.26 31.72 -32.57
N TYR A 109 -7.92 31.51 -31.43
CA TYR A 109 -7.37 30.79 -30.29
C TYR A 109 -7.17 29.31 -30.63
N ASN A 110 -6.00 28.77 -30.29
CA ASN A 110 -5.64 27.37 -30.49
C ASN A 110 -4.91 26.76 -29.28
N GLY A 111 -5.28 27.20 -28.06
CA GLY A 111 -4.54 26.92 -26.82
C GLY A 111 -3.57 28.05 -26.43
N ASN A 112 -3.30 28.99 -27.34
CA ASN A 112 -2.56 30.22 -27.09
C ASN A 112 -3.24 31.42 -27.76
N PHE A 113 -2.99 32.62 -27.23
CA PHE A 113 -3.37 33.88 -27.88
C PHE A 113 -2.17 34.49 -28.61
N LEU A 114 -2.41 35.18 -29.73
CA LEU A 114 -1.37 35.96 -30.40
C LEU A 114 -0.88 37.08 -29.47
N ALA A 115 0.40 37.48 -29.58
CA ALA A 115 0.98 38.51 -28.73
C ALA A 115 0.17 39.82 -28.69
N LYS A 116 -0.32 40.28 -29.87
CA LYS A 116 -1.21 41.45 -29.97
C LYS A 116 -2.55 41.25 -29.26
N ASP A 117 -3.10 40.04 -29.34
CA ASP A 117 -4.40 39.71 -28.75
C ASP A 117 -4.26 39.64 -27.22
N LYS A 118 -3.12 39.14 -26.69
CA LYS A 118 -2.81 39.18 -25.24
C LYS A 118 -2.79 40.60 -24.69
N ILE A 119 -2.23 41.56 -25.44
CA ILE A 119 -2.20 42.97 -25.04
C ILE A 119 -3.63 43.52 -24.97
N THR A 120 -4.44 43.30 -26.01
CA THR A 120 -5.84 43.73 -26.04
C THR A 120 -6.64 43.16 -24.87
N LEU A 121 -6.54 41.85 -24.61
CA LEU A 121 -7.26 41.20 -23.51
C LEU A 121 -6.85 41.75 -22.14
N LYS A 122 -5.55 41.97 -21.90
CA LYS A 122 -5.04 42.49 -20.62
C LYS A 122 -5.43 43.94 -20.36
N ASN A 123 -5.50 44.78 -21.39
CA ASN A 123 -5.85 46.21 -21.25
C ASN A 123 -7.25 46.44 -20.66
N ARG A 124 -8.11 45.42 -20.66
CA ARG A 124 -9.46 45.48 -20.09
C ARG A 124 -9.45 45.51 -18.56
N PHE A 125 -8.41 44.97 -17.92
CA PHE A 125 -8.31 44.77 -16.46
C PHE A 125 -7.74 45.98 -15.71
N GLU A 126 -7.96 47.20 -16.20
CA GLU A 126 -7.43 48.42 -15.56
C GLU A 126 -7.89 48.57 -14.10
N PHE A 127 -9.17 48.30 -13.83
CA PHE A 127 -9.73 48.32 -12.48
C PHE A 127 -9.04 47.30 -11.54
N PHE A 128 -8.86 46.05 -11.97
CA PHE A 128 -8.14 45.05 -11.19
C PHE A 128 -6.67 45.45 -10.94
N VAL A 129 -5.97 45.98 -11.95
CA VAL A 129 -4.58 46.45 -11.79
C VAL A 129 -4.50 47.58 -10.76
N GLN A 130 -5.49 48.47 -10.74
CA GLN A 130 -5.58 49.49 -9.70
C GLN A 130 -5.76 48.89 -8.30
N CYS A 131 -6.64 47.92 -8.13
CA CYS A 131 -6.82 47.22 -6.86
C CYS A 131 -5.52 46.55 -6.40
N SER A 132 -4.82 45.87 -7.32
CA SER A 132 -3.52 45.25 -7.04
C SER A 132 -2.47 46.26 -6.55
N LYS A 133 -2.43 47.47 -7.11
CA LYS A 133 -1.50 48.53 -6.68
C LYS A 133 -1.83 49.02 -5.26
N LEU A 134 -3.11 49.22 -4.96
CA LEU A 134 -3.58 49.66 -3.64
C LEU A 134 -3.35 48.61 -2.55
N LEU A 135 -3.30 47.33 -2.92
CA LEU A 135 -2.91 46.22 -2.06
C LEU A 135 -1.40 46.00 -1.98
N ASN A 136 -0.59 46.74 -2.74
CA ASN A 136 0.86 46.51 -2.87
C ASN A 136 1.18 45.04 -3.24
N ASN A 137 0.36 44.43 -4.09
CA ASN A 137 0.47 43.02 -4.43
C ASN A 137 1.57 42.80 -5.48
N LYS A 138 2.62 42.06 -5.10
CA LYS A 138 3.80 41.81 -5.94
C LYS A 138 3.57 40.81 -7.07
N VAL A 139 2.61 39.90 -6.92
CA VAL A 139 2.30 38.84 -7.91
C VAL A 139 1.86 39.47 -9.24
N TRP A 140 1.15 40.61 -9.17
CA TRP A 140 0.57 41.30 -10.31
C TRP A 140 1.24 42.64 -10.65
N GLU A 141 2.40 42.97 -10.06
CA GLU A 141 3.12 44.26 -10.25
C GLU A 141 3.41 44.57 -11.74
N ASN A 142 3.72 43.53 -12.54
CA ASN A 142 3.86 43.62 -13.99
C ASN A 142 2.72 42.88 -14.71
N PHE A 143 1.47 43.31 -14.51
CA PHE A 143 0.30 42.69 -15.14
C PHE A 143 0.37 42.75 -16.68
N PHE A 144 0.53 43.94 -17.25
CA PHE A 144 0.45 44.17 -18.70
C PHE A 144 1.61 43.52 -19.47
N GLY A 145 2.84 43.57 -18.94
CA GLY A 145 4.02 42.98 -19.57
C GLY A 145 4.32 41.53 -19.16
N GLY A 146 3.72 41.04 -18.07
CA GLY A 146 3.95 39.69 -17.56
C GLY A 146 3.09 38.62 -18.24
N SER A 147 3.03 37.43 -17.66
CA SER A 147 2.20 36.30 -18.13
C SER A 147 0.68 36.62 -18.08
N ILE A 148 -0.21 35.75 -18.55
CA ILE A 148 -1.65 35.79 -18.22
C ILE A 148 -1.90 35.18 -16.83
N HIS A 149 -1.16 34.13 -16.49
CA HIS A 149 -1.24 33.41 -15.22
C HIS A 149 -0.03 33.75 -14.34
N ARG A 150 -0.07 33.47 -13.04
CA ARG A 150 1.09 33.65 -12.15
C ARG A 150 1.27 32.43 -11.27
N PHE A 151 2.40 32.36 -10.57
CA PHE A 151 2.60 31.38 -9.52
C PHE A 151 3.50 31.94 -8.41
N GLN A 152 3.42 31.31 -7.24
CA GLN A 152 4.30 31.54 -6.10
C GLN A 152 4.61 30.19 -5.44
N ILE A 153 5.85 30.05 -4.99
CA ILE A 153 6.36 28.81 -4.37
C ILE A 153 6.40 29.00 -2.85
N PHE A 154 5.92 28.02 -2.10
CA PHE A 154 6.05 27.95 -0.66
C PHE A 154 6.63 26.59 -0.24
N ASP A 155 7.00 26.50 1.04
CA ASP A 155 7.66 25.33 1.62
C ASP A 155 6.77 24.09 1.67
N ASP A 156 5.46 24.28 1.86
CA ASP A 156 4.48 23.18 2.01
C ASP A 156 3.49 23.07 0.85
N PHE A 157 3.20 24.18 0.15
CA PHE A 157 2.21 24.29 -0.92
C PHE A 157 2.69 25.27 -2.00
N ASN A 158 2.15 25.17 -3.21
CA ASN A 158 2.36 26.18 -4.25
C ASN A 158 1.03 26.83 -4.61
N ILE A 159 1.07 28.09 -5.03
CA ILE A 159 -0.11 28.81 -5.51
C ILE A 159 0.07 29.13 -6.98
N VAL A 160 -0.94 28.81 -7.79
CA VAL A 160 -1.05 29.24 -9.19
C VAL A 160 -2.27 30.14 -9.33
N TYR A 161 -2.05 31.34 -9.86
CA TYR A 161 -3.08 32.36 -10.04
C TYR A 161 -3.56 32.32 -11.48
N LEU A 162 -4.74 31.77 -11.69
CA LEU A 162 -5.31 31.52 -13.00
C LEU A 162 -6.35 32.57 -13.36
N ASN A 163 -5.97 33.52 -14.22
CA ASN A 163 -6.93 34.46 -14.80
C ASN A 163 -7.86 33.76 -15.80
N THR A 164 -8.94 33.18 -15.30
CA THR A 164 -10.01 32.57 -16.12
C THR A 164 -10.91 33.62 -16.77
N ALA A 165 -10.93 34.85 -16.26
CA ALA A 165 -11.71 35.96 -16.80
C ALA A 165 -11.13 36.60 -18.07
N ILE A 166 -9.91 36.22 -18.48
CA ILE A 166 -9.15 36.89 -19.55
C ILE A 166 -9.93 37.02 -20.87
N SER A 167 -10.81 36.08 -21.18
CA SER A 167 -11.64 36.07 -22.40
C SER A 167 -13.15 36.26 -22.15
N SER A 168 -13.57 36.51 -20.90
CA SER A 168 -14.97 36.82 -20.55
C SER A 168 -15.42 38.13 -21.21
N GLY A 169 -16.72 38.32 -21.42
CA GLY A 169 -17.32 39.48 -22.07
C GLY A 169 -18.29 39.18 -23.22
N LYS A 170 -18.72 37.93 -23.43
CA LYS A 170 -19.77 37.57 -24.40
C LYS A 170 -21.05 37.15 -23.69
N LYS A 171 -22.20 37.34 -24.34
CA LYS A 171 -23.51 36.89 -23.84
C LYS A 171 -23.62 35.39 -23.51
N CYS A 172 -22.66 34.55 -23.94
CA CYS A 172 -22.67 33.09 -23.78
C CYS A 172 -21.31 32.55 -23.28
N ASP A 173 -20.72 33.18 -22.26
CA ASP A 173 -19.36 32.84 -21.81
C ASP A 173 -19.22 31.43 -21.19
N ARG A 174 -20.27 30.91 -20.55
CA ARG A 174 -20.24 29.57 -19.93
C ARG A 174 -19.98 28.45 -20.95
N GLY A 175 -18.91 27.71 -20.74
CA GLY A 175 -18.45 26.59 -21.58
C GLY A 175 -17.63 27.02 -22.79
N SER A 176 -17.26 28.30 -22.89
CA SER A 176 -16.52 28.85 -24.04
C SER A 176 -15.32 29.73 -23.68
N LEU A 177 -15.03 29.90 -22.39
CA LEU A 177 -13.88 30.68 -21.93
C LEU A 177 -12.58 30.03 -22.42
N LYS A 178 -11.70 30.88 -22.97
CA LYS A 178 -10.36 30.54 -23.44
C LYS A 178 -9.35 31.07 -22.43
N ILE A 179 -8.46 30.22 -21.91
CA ILE A 179 -7.57 30.60 -20.81
C ILE A 179 -6.09 30.69 -21.18
N CYS A 180 -5.67 30.26 -22.37
CA CYS A 180 -4.25 30.14 -22.77
C CYS A 180 -3.56 28.93 -22.11
N THR A 181 -4.09 27.72 -22.39
CA THR A 181 -3.58 26.44 -21.84
C THR A 181 -2.09 26.18 -22.11
N SER A 182 -1.52 26.71 -23.20
CA SER A 182 -0.07 26.59 -23.46
C SER A 182 0.77 27.24 -22.36
N GLU A 183 0.32 28.41 -21.87
CA GLU A 183 1.04 29.18 -20.85
C GLU A 183 0.82 28.59 -19.46
N LEU A 184 -0.35 27.99 -19.22
CA LEU A 184 -0.63 27.21 -18.03
C LEU A 184 0.28 25.97 -17.94
N TYR A 185 0.48 25.24 -19.05
CA TYR A 185 1.40 24.10 -19.09
C TYR A 185 2.82 24.49 -18.67
N ASP A 186 3.35 25.59 -19.23
CA ASP A 186 4.69 26.07 -18.91
C ASP A 186 4.84 26.42 -17.42
N ILE A 187 3.82 27.05 -16.83
CA ILE A 187 3.81 27.38 -15.40
C ILE A 187 3.73 26.12 -14.53
N LEU A 188 2.78 25.21 -14.78
CA LEU A 188 2.62 24.02 -13.96
C LEU A 188 3.86 23.13 -14.01
N LYS A 189 4.46 22.99 -15.20
CA LYS A 189 5.73 22.29 -15.36
C LYS A 189 6.84 22.96 -14.56
N LYS A 190 6.97 24.29 -14.64
CA LYS A 190 7.98 25.04 -13.89
C LYS A 190 7.79 24.93 -12.37
N VAL A 191 6.55 25.00 -11.89
CA VAL A 191 6.22 24.85 -10.45
C VAL A 191 6.65 23.47 -9.97
N ARG A 192 6.25 22.41 -10.69
CA ARG A 192 6.65 21.02 -10.39
C ARG A 192 8.16 20.83 -10.39
N ASP A 193 8.86 21.44 -11.34
CA ASP A 193 10.32 21.31 -11.46
C ASP A 193 11.06 22.03 -10.32
N LEU A 194 10.44 23.02 -9.68
CA LEU A 194 11.00 23.73 -8.53
C LEU A 194 10.80 22.94 -7.22
N ASN A 195 9.59 22.43 -6.98
CA ASN A 195 9.32 21.45 -5.93
C ASN A 195 8.05 20.64 -6.27
N ASN A 196 7.88 19.49 -5.62
CA ASN A 196 6.74 18.60 -5.88
C ASN A 196 5.59 18.79 -4.87
N ASN A 197 5.48 19.99 -4.29
CA ASN A 197 4.42 20.29 -3.33
C ASN A 197 3.06 20.42 -4.04
N PRO A 198 1.95 20.12 -3.34
CA PRO A 198 0.63 20.27 -3.93
C PRO A 198 0.34 21.71 -4.35
N ILE A 199 -0.50 21.87 -5.36
CA ILE A 199 -0.79 23.16 -5.99
C ILE A 199 -2.23 23.59 -5.66
N ILE A 200 -2.39 24.78 -5.10
CA ILE A 200 -3.67 25.49 -5.05
C ILE A 200 -3.77 26.37 -6.29
N ILE A 201 -4.73 26.09 -7.16
CA ILE A 201 -5.10 26.97 -8.26
C ILE A 201 -6.19 27.91 -7.77
N LEU A 202 -5.89 29.21 -7.74
CA LEU A 202 -6.87 30.26 -7.52
C LEU A 202 -7.42 30.71 -8.87
N ALA A 203 -8.72 30.60 -9.07
CA ALA A 203 -9.43 30.95 -10.31
C ALA A 203 -10.75 31.66 -9.98
N HIS A 204 -11.28 32.49 -10.88
CA HIS A 204 -12.64 33.02 -10.70
C HIS A 204 -13.71 31.98 -11.05
N HIS A 205 -13.66 31.49 -12.29
CA HIS A 205 -14.65 30.57 -12.81
C HIS A 205 -14.32 29.09 -12.56
N PRO A 206 -15.33 28.21 -12.37
CA PRO A 206 -15.14 26.76 -12.33
C PRO A 206 -14.81 26.21 -13.71
N MET A 207 -14.20 25.03 -13.77
CA MET A 207 -13.73 24.41 -15.02
C MET A 207 -14.83 24.22 -16.06
N GLU A 208 -16.09 24.00 -15.65
CA GLU A 208 -17.22 23.85 -16.58
C GLU A 208 -17.49 25.08 -17.45
N THR A 209 -16.99 26.25 -17.05
CA THR A 209 -17.11 27.49 -17.84
C THR A 209 -16.06 27.61 -18.94
N ILE A 210 -14.98 26.83 -18.85
CA ILE A 210 -13.87 26.80 -19.80
C ILE A 210 -14.27 25.98 -21.01
N GLU A 211 -13.71 26.31 -22.18
CA GLU A 211 -13.88 25.50 -23.39
C GLU A 211 -13.59 24.02 -23.12
N PHE A 212 -14.51 23.15 -23.56
CA PHE A 212 -14.43 21.71 -23.35
C PHE A 212 -13.09 21.06 -23.72
N ASN A 213 -12.49 21.47 -24.85
CA ASN A 213 -11.19 20.95 -25.27
C ASN A 213 -10.06 21.41 -24.35
N ASP A 214 -10.10 22.66 -23.88
CA ASP A 214 -9.13 23.19 -22.91
C ASP A 214 -9.25 22.48 -21.57
N VAL A 215 -10.47 22.16 -21.10
CA VAL A 215 -10.68 21.37 -19.88
C VAL A 215 -10.02 19.99 -19.98
N ARG A 216 -10.13 19.33 -21.14
CA ARG A 216 -9.44 18.06 -21.39
C ARG A 216 -7.92 18.22 -21.36
N ILE A 217 -7.39 19.25 -22.03
CA ILE A 217 -5.96 19.55 -22.02
C ILE A 217 -5.46 19.82 -20.60
N ILE A 218 -6.18 20.59 -19.78
CA ILE A 218 -5.82 20.84 -18.37
C ILE A 218 -5.72 19.53 -17.60
N LYS A 219 -6.71 18.64 -17.76
CA LYS A 219 -6.74 17.31 -17.12
C LYS A 219 -5.58 16.42 -17.58
N ASP A 220 -5.27 16.43 -18.88
CA ASP A 220 -4.15 15.68 -19.45
C ASP A 220 -2.81 16.22 -18.92
N ILE A 221 -2.64 17.54 -18.85
CA ILE A 221 -1.45 18.18 -18.27
C ILE A 221 -1.26 17.75 -16.82
N ILE A 222 -2.31 17.82 -16.00
CA ILE A 222 -2.25 17.46 -14.57
C ILE A 222 -1.87 15.99 -14.40
N ASN A 223 -2.48 15.09 -15.19
CA ASN A 223 -2.17 13.67 -15.16
C ASN A 223 -0.75 13.36 -15.65
N GLU A 224 -0.30 13.98 -16.74
CA GLU A 224 1.04 13.76 -17.31
C GLU A 224 2.14 14.27 -16.39
N LEU A 225 1.93 15.45 -15.80
CA LEU A 225 2.86 16.05 -14.85
C LEU A 225 2.82 15.36 -13.48
N LYS A 226 1.78 14.54 -13.20
CA LYS A 226 1.53 13.84 -11.92
C LYS A 226 1.50 14.79 -10.73
N ILE A 227 0.82 15.92 -10.88
CA ILE A 227 0.69 16.96 -9.86
C ILE A 227 -0.64 16.86 -9.15
N THR A 228 -0.66 17.13 -7.85
CA THR A 228 -1.86 17.18 -7.02
C THR A 228 -2.42 18.60 -7.02
N VAL A 229 -3.70 18.79 -7.37
CA VAL A 229 -4.30 20.11 -7.57
C VAL A 229 -5.59 20.29 -6.78
N LEU A 230 -5.66 21.38 -5.99
CA LEU A 230 -6.88 21.93 -5.41
C LEU A 230 -7.27 23.21 -6.15
N TRP A 231 -8.43 23.25 -6.79
CA TRP A 231 -8.94 24.38 -7.54
C TRP A 231 -9.99 25.13 -6.72
N LEU A 232 -9.72 26.40 -6.40
CA LEU A 232 -10.61 27.27 -5.62
C LEU A 232 -11.19 28.36 -6.52
N CYS A 233 -12.52 28.51 -6.53
CA CYS A 233 -13.26 29.43 -7.40
C CYS A 233 -14.61 29.91 -6.82
N GLY A 234 -15.43 30.66 -7.58
CA GLY A 234 -16.75 31.08 -7.08
C GLY A 234 -17.80 31.71 -8.01
N ASP A 235 -17.57 31.89 -9.33
CA ASP A 235 -18.56 32.48 -10.29
C ASP A 235 -19.98 31.85 -10.24
N SER A 236 -20.12 30.64 -9.70
CA SER A 236 -21.42 29.99 -9.57
C SER A 236 -22.32 30.55 -8.46
N HIS A 237 -21.73 31.29 -7.52
CA HIS A 237 -22.36 31.81 -6.29
C HIS A 237 -23.04 30.74 -5.43
N LEU A 238 -22.69 29.47 -5.65
CA LEU A 238 -23.17 28.28 -4.96
C LEU A 238 -21.97 27.45 -4.51
N ILE A 239 -22.15 26.72 -3.41
CA ILE A 239 -21.15 25.76 -2.95
C ILE A 239 -21.42 24.41 -3.61
N PHE A 240 -20.53 23.99 -4.52
CA PHE A 240 -20.53 22.68 -5.17
C PHE A 240 -19.09 22.11 -5.35
N GLU A 241 -18.99 20.81 -5.68
CA GLU A 241 -17.76 20.04 -5.84
C GLU A 241 -17.76 19.39 -7.21
N ASN A 242 -16.58 19.19 -7.76
CA ASN A 242 -16.39 18.34 -8.93
C ASN A 242 -15.12 17.52 -8.78
N LYS A 243 -15.27 16.20 -8.62
CA LYS A 243 -14.16 15.25 -8.65
C LYS A 243 -14.04 14.66 -10.04
N THR A 244 -13.17 15.23 -10.86
CA THR A 244 -12.75 14.58 -12.11
C THR A 244 -11.22 14.53 -12.21
N TYR A 245 -10.66 13.35 -12.48
CA TYR A 245 -9.22 13.14 -12.75
C TYR A 245 -8.27 13.61 -11.62
N GLU A 246 -8.57 13.27 -10.35
CA GLU A 246 -7.77 13.65 -9.15
C GLU A 246 -7.62 15.17 -8.90
N ILE A 247 -8.43 16.01 -9.55
CA ILE A 247 -8.57 17.44 -9.22
C ILE A 247 -9.70 17.60 -8.22
N GLY A 248 -9.45 18.28 -7.11
CA GLY A 248 -10.51 18.74 -6.22
C GLY A 248 -10.89 20.16 -6.59
N GLU A 249 -12.09 20.36 -7.11
CA GLU A 249 -12.63 21.68 -7.41
C GLU A 249 -13.66 22.09 -6.35
N LEU A 250 -13.45 23.26 -5.76
CA LEU A 250 -14.33 23.88 -4.78
C LEU A 250 -14.73 25.27 -5.24
N THR A 251 -16.03 25.52 -5.26
CA THR A 251 -16.60 26.85 -5.45
C THR A 251 -17.14 27.37 -4.12
N THR A 252 -16.78 28.59 -3.72
CA THR A 252 -17.41 29.26 -2.57
C THR A 252 -18.66 30.00 -3.01
N GLY A 253 -19.46 30.40 -2.02
CA GLY A 253 -20.44 31.46 -2.19
C GLY A 253 -19.80 32.84 -2.37
N CYS A 254 -20.64 33.86 -2.48
CA CYS A 254 -20.23 35.28 -2.54
C CYS A 254 -20.22 35.94 -1.14
N PHE A 255 -19.82 37.20 -1.02
CA PHE A 255 -19.93 37.97 0.23
C PHE A 255 -21.26 38.76 0.31
N LYS A 256 -22.34 38.23 -0.26
CA LYS A 256 -23.64 38.90 -0.39
C LYS A 256 -24.83 37.95 -0.17
N ILE A 257 -25.91 38.46 0.43
CA ILE A 257 -27.22 37.77 0.44
C ILE A 257 -28.08 38.36 -0.67
N ASP A 258 -28.37 37.55 -1.69
CA ASP A 258 -29.23 37.92 -2.81
C ASP A 258 -30.06 36.71 -3.29
N SER A 259 -31.13 36.94 -4.06
CA SER A 259 -31.96 35.87 -4.58
C SER A 259 -31.16 34.99 -5.55
N GLY A 260 -30.87 33.75 -5.16
CA GLY A 260 -30.12 32.78 -5.98
C GLY A 260 -28.62 32.75 -5.72
N ALA A 261 -28.11 33.51 -4.73
CA ALA A 261 -26.72 33.44 -4.28
C ALA A 261 -26.64 32.97 -2.83
N GLN A 262 -25.58 32.21 -2.50
CA GLN A 262 -25.29 31.80 -1.14
C GLN A 262 -24.09 32.60 -0.63
N ALA A 263 -24.20 33.17 0.57
CA ALA A 263 -23.05 33.76 1.23
C ALA A 263 -22.22 32.65 1.91
N GLY A 264 -20.91 32.61 1.68
CA GLY A 264 -20.09 31.54 2.27
C GLY A 264 -18.59 31.69 2.04
N PHE A 265 -17.80 31.02 2.89
CA PHE A 265 -16.35 30.95 2.77
C PHE A 265 -15.79 29.64 3.31
N PHE A 266 -14.56 29.35 2.88
CA PHE A 266 -13.79 28.21 3.37
C PHE A 266 -12.62 28.66 4.24
N VAL A 267 -12.34 27.90 5.28
CA VAL A 267 -11.07 27.92 5.99
C VAL A 267 -10.43 26.56 5.77
N GLY A 268 -9.28 26.53 5.09
CA GLY A 268 -8.52 25.31 4.87
C GLY A 268 -7.28 25.29 5.74
N GLU A 269 -6.92 24.11 6.22
CA GLU A 269 -5.67 23.88 6.92
C GLU A 269 -4.97 22.68 6.29
N TYR A 270 -3.77 22.93 5.78
CA TYR A 270 -2.88 21.87 5.34
C TYR A 270 -1.74 21.67 6.32
N THR A 271 -1.51 20.40 6.64
CA THR A 271 -0.25 19.93 7.21
C THR A 271 0.31 18.80 6.34
N PRO A 272 1.63 18.76 6.09
CA PRO A 272 2.25 17.64 5.37
C PRO A 272 2.00 16.26 6.00
N THR A 273 1.62 16.22 7.28
CA THR A 273 1.44 15.01 8.08
C THR A 273 0.01 14.47 8.08
N ILE A 274 -1.00 15.35 8.06
CA ILE A 274 -2.42 14.96 8.25
C ILE A 274 -3.20 15.09 6.93
N GLY A 275 -2.69 15.87 5.98
CA GLY A 275 -3.41 16.25 4.76
C GLY A 275 -4.10 17.60 4.91
N MET A 276 -5.12 17.83 4.09
CA MET A 276 -5.94 19.04 4.08
C MET A 276 -7.27 18.78 4.80
N GLU A 277 -7.66 19.72 5.67
CA GLU A 277 -9.00 19.82 6.21
C GLU A 277 -9.63 21.14 5.76
N ILE A 278 -10.89 21.10 5.34
CA ILE A 278 -11.64 22.30 4.93
C ILE A 278 -12.90 22.46 5.77
N GLN A 279 -13.04 23.64 6.37
CA GLN A 279 -14.21 24.06 7.13
C GLN A 279 -15.00 25.08 6.33
N ALA A 280 -16.30 24.84 6.19
CA ALA A 280 -17.22 25.71 5.47
C ALA A 280 -18.09 26.52 6.43
N TYR A 281 -18.21 27.80 6.13
CA TYR A 281 -19.04 28.75 6.87
C TYR A 281 -20.02 29.42 5.93
N ILE A 282 -21.28 29.51 6.34
CA ILE A 282 -22.37 30.04 5.51
C ILE A 282 -23.05 31.23 6.18
N GLY A 283 -23.44 32.20 5.36
CA GLY A 283 -24.25 33.33 5.78
C GLY A 283 -25.73 32.96 5.81
N THR A 284 -26.39 33.23 6.93
CA THR A 284 -27.84 33.08 7.08
C THR A 284 -28.58 34.26 6.48
N GLN A 285 -29.84 34.04 6.08
CA GLN A 285 -30.74 35.10 5.58
C GLN A 285 -30.96 36.25 6.59
N ARG A 286 -30.57 36.07 7.86
CA ARG A 286 -30.67 37.08 8.93
C ARG A 286 -29.37 37.86 9.14
N GLY A 287 -28.38 37.72 8.26
CA GLY A 287 -27.14 38.48 8.34
C GLY A 287 -26.13 37.96 9.37
N LYS A 288 -26.12 36.65 9.65
CA LYS A 288 -25.17 36.00 10.58
C LYS A 288 -24.38 34.89 9.90
N TRP A 289 -23.17 34.63 10.37
CA TRP A 289 -22.33 33.51 9.94
C TRP A 289 -22.53 32.29 10.85
N ASP A 290 -22.59 31.10 10.24
CA ASP A 290 -22.68 29.82 10.94
C ASP A 290 -21.74 28.78 10.30
N TYR A 291 -21.16 27.92 11.14
CA TYR A 291 -20.41 26.74 10.67
C TYR A 291 -21.37 25.72 10.05
N SER A 292 -21.03 25.20 8.88
CA SER A 292 -21.82 24.17 8.21
C SER A 292 -21.09 22.84 8.15
N VAL A 293 -21.59 21.87 8.92
CA VAL A 293 -21.11 20.48 8.88
C VAL A 293 -21.25 19.89 7.47
N SER A 294 -22.40 20.11 6.82
CA SER A 294 -22.68 19.51 5.50
C SER A 294 -21.75 20.03 4.42
N TYR A 295 -21.52 21.35 4.35
CA TYR A 295 -20.61 21.93 3.36
C TYR A 295 -19.14 21.67 3.70
N SER A 296 -18.80 21.48 4.98
CA SER A 296 -17.44 21.06 5.37
C SER A 296 -17.18 19.62 4.92
N GLN A 297 -18.09 18.68 5.19
CA GLN A 297 -17.97 17.29 4.73
C GLN A 297 -17.84 17.24 3.21
N PHE A 298 -18.72 17.97 2.53
CA PHE A 298 -18.69 18.13 1.09
C PHE A 298 -17.36 18.68 0.55
N ALA A 299 -16.81 19.72 1.16
CA ALA A 299 -15.52 20.27 0.73
C ALA A 299 -14.36 19.29 0.93
N ASN A 300 -14.40 18.48 2.00
CA ASN A 300 -13.38 17.45 2.26
C ASN A 300 -13.53 16.23 1.34
N ASP A 301 -14.76 15.86 0.96
CA ASP A 301 -15.01 14.80 -0.01
C ASP A 301 -14.50 15.18 -1.41
N ALA A 302 -14.47 16.46 -1.76
CA ALA A 302 -13.93 16.94 -3.03
C ALA A 302 -12.41 16.80 -3.16
N LEU A 303 -11.69 16.69 -2.04
CA LEU A 303 -10.23 16.73 -2.04
C LEU A 303 -9.63 15.59 -2.90
N PRO A 304 -8.53 15.86 -3.63
CA PRO A 304 -7.69 14.81 -4.24
C PRO A 304 -7.29 13.76 -3.21
N ASN A 305 -7.08 12.50 -3.61
CA ASN A 305 -6.79 11.44 -2.63
C ASN A 305 -5.52 11.73 -1.81
N ASP A 306 -4.53 12.37 -2.42
CA ASP A 306 -3.27 12.75 -1.76
C ASP A 306 -3.44 13.92 -0.76
N LEU A 307 -4.52 14.71 -0.88
CA LEU A 307 -4.83 15.81 0.02
C LEU A 307 -5.92 15.48 1.03
N ARG A 308 -6.74 14.45 0.79
CA ARG A 308 -7.76 14.04 1.76
C ARG A 308 -7.11 13.81 3.10
N GLN A 309 -7.81 14.23 4.15
CA GLN A 309 -7.53 13.81 5.51
C GLN A 309 -7.67 12.28 5.57
N ASN A 310 -6.56 11.64 5.25
CA ASN A 310 -6.30 10.23 5.36
C ASN A 310 -4.79 10.20 5.46
N ASN A 311 -4.29 10.26 6.69
CA ASN A 311 -3.66 9.09 7.26
C ASN A 311 -3.29 9.43 8.70
N GLU A 312 -3.70 8.58 9.61
CA GLU A 312 -3.13 8.40 10.95
C GLU A 312 -1.59 8.32 10.95
N TYR A 313 -0.92 8.30 9.78
CA TYR A 313 0.49 8.00 9.61
C TYR A 313 1.20 8.89 8.57
N PRO A 314 2.51 9.19 8.74
CA PRO A 314 3.31 9.98 7.81
C PRO A 314 3.35 9.44 6.37
N LEU A 315 3.58 10.32 5.40
CA LEU A 315 3.75 9.96 3.98
C LEU A 315 4.79 8.84 3.78
N ASN A 316 5.96 8.91 4.41
CA ASN A 316 6.99 7.87 4.32
C ASN A 316 6.48 6.51 4.81
N TYR A 317 5.63 6.48 5.83
CA TYR A 317 4.99 5.24 6.29
C TYR A 317 3.94 4.73 5.29
N ASN A 318 3.19 5.62 4.65
CA ASN A 318 2.24 5.23 3.61
C ASN A 318 2.95 4.66 2.38
N ILE A 319 4.09 5.24 2.00
CA ILE A 319 4.98 4.69 0.97
C ILE A 319 5.53 3.34 1.42
N ALA A 320 5.95 3.19 2.68
CA ALA A 320 6.41 1.91 3.23
C ALA A 320 5.36 0.80 3.06
N LYS A 321 4.08 1.09 3.35
CA LYS A 321 2.97 0.15 3.13
C LYS A 321 2.80 -0.26 1.66
N GLN A 322 3.15 0.59 0.70
CA GLN A 322 3.11 0.21 -0.72
C GLN A 322 4.24 -0.78 -1.07
N TYR A 323 5.43 -0.58 -0.52
CA TYR A 323 6.54 -1.52 -0.70
C TYR A 323 6.27 -2.90 -0.09
N THR A 324 5.53 -2.99 1.03
CA THR A 324 5.15 -4.29 1.60
C THR A 324 4.18 -5.06 0.71
N LEU A 325 3.27 -4.37 0.00
CA LEU A 325 2.40 -5.01 -1.00
C LEU A 325 3.20 -5.60 -2.17
N GLN A 326 4.36 -5.03 -2.48
CA GLN A 326 5.30 -5.52 -3.48
C GLN A 326 6.26 -6.59 -2.93
N GLY A 327 6.21 -6.87 -1.63
CA GLY A 327 7.10 -7.82 -0.94
C GLY A 327 8.49 -7.26 -0.61
N ASP A 328 8.76 -5.97 -0.84
CA ASP A 328 10.02 -5.33 -0.45
C ASP A 328 9.94 -4.80 0.99
N TYR A 329 10.00 -5.73 1.93
CA TYR A 329 10.00 -5.41 3.36
C TYR A 329 11.25 -4.68 3.81
N THR A 330 12.38 -4.81 3.12
CA THR A 330 13.64 -4.14 3.50
C THR A 330 13.52 -2.63 3.30
N THR A 331 13.03 -2.21 2.13
CA THR A 331 12.77 -0.79 1.85
C THR A 331 11.65 -0.25 2.72
N ALA A 332 10.56 -1.03 2.92
CA ALA A 332 9.47 -0.63 3.80
C ALA A 332 9.92 -0.36 5.24
N ILE A 333 10.74 -1.25 5.81
CA ILE A 333 11.31 -1.10 7.16
C ILE A 333 12.12 0.19 7.25
N LYS A 334 12.99 0.47 6.27
CA LYS A 334 13.81 1.70 6.27
C LYS A 334 12.92 2.95 6.27
N LEU A 335 11.94 3.01 5.38
CA LEU A 335 11.02 4.15 5.28
C LEU A 335 10.17 4.34 6.54
N CYS A 336 9.75 3.24 7.19
CA CYS A 336 9.02 3.32 8.45
C CYS A 336 9.90 3.78 9.62
N LEU A 337 11.16 3.34 9.68
CA LEU A 337 12.10 3.85 10.68
C LEU A 337 12.37 5.35 10.49
N ASP A 338 12.54 5.79 9.24
CA ASP A 338 12.67 7.21 8.91
C ASP A 338 11.41 7.99 9.33
N ALA A 339 10.23 7.43 9.09
CA ALA A 339 8.95 8.03 9.52
C ALA A 339 8.80 8.10 11.05
N LEU A 340 9.33 7.12 11.80
CA LEU A 340 9.25 7.08 13.26
C LEU A 340 10.10 8.17 13.96
N ASN A 341 11.06 8.76 13.24
CA ASN A 341 11.88 9.86 13.73
C ASN A 341 11.14 11.21 13.79
N ASP A 342 9.89 11.29 13.30
CA ASP A 342 9.09 12.51 13.41
C ASP A 342 8.62 12.72 14.86
N ASP A 343 9.13 13.77 15.50
CA ASP A 343 8.80 14.12 16.88
C ASP A 343 7.36 14.63 17.05
N ARG A 344 6.68 14.98 15.96
CA ARG A 344 5.29 15.47 15.99
C ARG A 344 4.26 14.35 16.08
N LEU A 345 4.67 13.09 15.87
CA LEU A 345 3.75 11.95 15.91
C LEU A 345 3.25 11.65 17.33
N GLU A 346 1.93 11.49 17.46
CA GLU A 346 1.32 11.03 18.71
C GLU A 346 1.87 9.66 19.12
N SER A 347 1.95 9.44 20.44
CA SER A 347 2.49 8.20 21.01
C SER A 347 1.75 6.94 20.50
N ILE A 348 0.43 7.00 20.40
CA ILE A 348 -0.39 5.88 19.94
C ILE A 348 -0.15 5.55 18.46
N ILE A 349 0.07 6.57 17.62
CA ILE A 349 0.42 6.42 16.21
C ILE A 349 1.79 5.73 16.09
N LYS A 350 2.79 6.20 16.86
CA LYS A 350 4.11 5.54 16.92
C LYS A 350 3.99 4.07 17.32
N CYS A 351 3.10 3.74 18.26
CA CYS A 351 2.87 2.36 18.68
C CYS A 351 2.28 1.49 17.56
N LYS A 352 1.29 1.99 16.82
CA LYS A 352 0.69 1.25 15.69
C LYS A 352 1.65 1.10 14.51
N MET A 353 2.47 2.12 14.21
CA MET A 353 3.56 1.99 13.23
C MET A 353 4.55 0.91 13.64
N LYS A 354 4.97 0.90 14.92
CA LYS A 354 5.88 -0.12 15.46
C LYS A 354 5.27 -1.53 15.46
N LEU A 355 3.95 -1.65 15.64
CA LEU A 355 3.24 -2.93 15.55
C LEU A 355 3.42 -3.56 14.15
N GLU A 356 3.21 -2.78 13.10
CA GLU A 356 3.44 -3.21 11.72
C GLU A 356 4.93 -3.43 11.43
N LEU A 357 5.81 -2.58 11.95
CA LEU A 357 7.26 -2.76 11.85
C LEU A 357 7.71 -4.10 12.42
N GLY A 358 7.18 -4.50 13.59
CA GLY A 358 7.44 -5.80 14.19
C GLY A 358 6.98 -6.96 13.30
N PHE A 359 5.81 -6.82 12.65
CA PHE A 359 5.35 -7.79 11.67
C PHE A 359 6.27 -7.87 10.45
N TRP A 360 6.73 -6.74 9.91
CA TRP A 360 7.61 -6.71 8.74
C TRP A 360 9.00 -7.29 9.04
N TYR A 361 9.54 -7.10 10.25
CA TYR A 361 10.78 -7.76 10.66
C TYR A 361 10.68 -9.29 10.66
N CYS A 362 9.49 -9.85 10.96
CA CYS A 362 9.23 -11.28 10.85
C CYS A 362 9.38 -11.78 9.39
N TRP A 363 8.97 -10.98 8.39
CA TRP A 363 9.06 -11.34 6.98
C TRP A 363 10.49 -11.39 6.44
N ILE A 364 11.42 -10.67 7.06
CA ILE A 364 12.86 -10.73 6.73
C ILE A 364 13.66 -11.64 7.67
N ASP A 365 12.97 -12.51 8.42
CA ASP A 365 13.54 -13.47 9.38
C ASP A 365 14.36 -12.83 10.52
N ASN A 366 14.11 -11.56 10.81
CA ASN A 366 14.70 -10.86 11.97
C ASN A 366 13.79 -10.99 13.21
N ASN A 367 13.55 -12.24 13.60
CA ASN A 367 12.55 -12.59 14.63
C ASN A 367 12.89 -12.01 16.01
N LYS A 368 14.17 -11.82 16.34
CA LYS A 368 14.57 -11.22 17.64
C LYS A 368 14.17 -9.75 17.73
N GLU A 369 14.39 -8.98 16.67
CA GLU A 369 14.00 -7.56 16.66
C GLU A 369 12.49 -7.40 16.65
N ALA A 370 11.79 -8.24 15.85
CA ALA A 370 10.34 -8.33 15.87
C ALA A 370 9.80 -8.61 17.29
N GLU A 371 10.36 -9.60 17.99
CA GLU A 371 9.98 -9.95 19.36
C GLU A 371 10.18 -8.75 20.32
N ASN A 372 11.35 -8.10 20.27
CA ASN A 372 11.66 -6.96 21.13
C ASN A 372 10.67 -5.81 20.95
N ILE A 373 10.40 -5.43 19.69
CA ILE A 373 9.46 -4.35 19.36
C ILE A 373 8.08 -4.72 19.87
N LEU A 374 7.55 -5.90 19.50
CA LEU A 374 6.18 -6.29 19.85
C LEU A 374 5.98 -6.43 21.37
N MET A 375 6.95 -7.01 22.10
CA MET A 375 6.90 -7.09 23.57
C MET A 375 6.82 -5.71 24.23
N SER A 376 7.51 -4.71 23.67
CA SER A 376 7.47 -3.35 24.20
C SER A 376 6.11 -2.65 24.05
N LEU A 377 5.29 -3.09 23.08
CA LEU A 377 4.00 -2.46 22.76
C LEU A 377 2.84 -2.96 23.61
N ILE A 378 2.93 -4.15 24.20
CA ILE A 378 1.88 -4.72 25.08
C ILE A 378 1.45 -3.72 26.17
N PRO A 379 2.35 -3.18 27.02
CA PRO A 379 1.95 -2.23 28.07
C PRO A 379 1.45 -0.88 27.52
N GLU A 380 1.86 -0.49 26.31
CA GLU A 380 1.36 0.74 25.66
C GLU A 380 -0.08 0.57 25.20
N PHE A 381 -0.41 -0.53 24.51
CA PHE A 381 -1.78 -0.78 24.07
C PHE A 381 -2.74 -1.06 25.23
N GLN A 382 -2.27 -1.69 26.30
CA GLN A 382 -3.04 -1.84 27.54
C GLN A 382 -3.37 -0.49 28.18
N ARG A 383 -2.39 0.41 28.31
CA ARG A 383 -2.58 1.75 28.87
C ARG A 383 -3.55 2.61 28.04
N ASN A 384 -3.45 2.51 26.72
CA ASN A 384 -4.32 3.25 25.80
C ASN A 384 -5.68 2.58 25.57
N ASN A 385 -5.96 1.43 26.22
CA ASN A 385 -7.18 0.62 26.04
C ASN A 385 -7.44 0.24 24.56
N ASP A 386 -6.40 0.10 23.74
CA ASP A 386 -6.49 -0.33 22.35
C ASP A 386 -6.47 -1.87 22.27
N LYS A 387 -7.62 -2.47 22.59
CA LYS A 387 -7.79 -3.93 22.64
C LYS A 387 -7.49 -4.62 21.31
N ARG A 388 -7.82 -3.99 20.17
CA ARG A 388 -7.63 -4.62 18.85
C ARG A 388 -6.14 -4.67 18.50
N SER A 389 -5.42 -3.57 18.67
CA SER A 389 -3.96 -3.53 18.43
C SER A 389 -3.21 -4.45 19.41
N LEU A 390 -3.68 -4.56 20.66
CA LEU A 390 -3.15 -5.53 21.62
C LEU A 390 -3.32 -6.98 21.13
N ALA A 391 -4.48 -7.33 20.59
CA ALA A 391 -4.73 -8.67 20.04
C ALA A 391 -3.88 -8.96 18.79
N LEU A 392 -3.70 -7.97 17.90
CA LEU A 392 -2.78 -8.06 16.76
C LEU A 392 -1.35 -8.29 17.23
N CYS A 393 -0.91 -7.55 18.25
CA CYS A 393 0.41 -7.69 18.85
C CYS A 393 0.66 -9.12 19.36
N TYR A 394 -0.30 -9.71 20.09
CA TYR A 394 -0.21 -11.12 20.49
C TYR A 394 -0.20 -12.07 19.29
N ASN A 395 -1.01 -11.84 18.27
CA ASN A 395 -1.00 -12.69 17.08
C ASN A 395 0.35 -12.67 16.36
N TYR A 396 0.98 -11.50 16.22
CA TYR A 396 2.31 -11.35 15.62
C TYR A 396 3.40 -11.95 16.50
N LEU A 397 3.33 -11.80 17.82
CA LEU A 397 4.23 -12.53 18.73
C LEU A 397 4.04 -14.05 18.61
N GLY A 398 2.83 -14.52 18.33
CA GLY A 398 2.57 -15.92 18.02
C GLY A 398 3.35 -16.40 16.80
N LEU A 399 3.33 -15.62 15.71
CA LEU A 399 4.08 -15.91 14.48
C LEU A 399 5.59 -15.93 14.73
N VAL A 400 6.11 -14.89 15.39
CA VAL A 400 7.54 -14.77 15.72
C VAL A 400 8.01 -15.94 16.58
N ASN A 401 7.23 -16.32 17.60
CA ASN A 401 7.57 -17.47 18.44
C ASN A 401 7.47 -18.80 17.68
N ASP A 402 6.57 -18.95 16.72
CA ASP A 402 6.49 -20.14 15.87
C ASP A 402 7.73 -20.27 14.97
N GLU A 403 8.15 -19.18 14.31
CA GLU A 403 9.37 -19.15 13.49
C GLU A 403 10.64 -19.42 14.33
N MET A 404 10.65 -19.00 15.61
CA MET A 404 11.72 -19.32 16.56
C MET A 404 11.63 -20.73 17.17
N ASN A 405 10.67 -21.56 16.75
CA ASN A 405 10.38 -22.89 17.29
C ASN A 405 10.02 -22.92 18.79
N ARG A 406 9.53 -21.79 19.33
CA ARG A 406 9.04 -21.65 20.71
C ARG A 406 7.52 -21.91 20.75
N TRP A 407 7.10 -23.09 20.31
CA TRP A 407 5.69 -23.39 20.02
C TRP A 407 4.75 -23.23 21.22
N ALA A 408 5.18 -23.54 22.45
CA ALA A 408 4.36 -23.34 23.64
C ALA A 408 4.05 -21.84 23.87
N GLN A 409 5.04 -20.97 23.64
CA GLN A 409 4.86 -19.52 23.74
C GLN A 409 4.01 -18.99 22.58
N ALA A 410 4.21 -19.51 21.37
CA ALA A 410 3.39 -19.21 20.21
C ALA A 410 1.91 -19.52 20.48
N GLU A 411 1.63 -20.71 21.01
CA GLU A 411 0.28 -21.12 21.40
C GLU A 411 -0.33 -20.16 22.43
N TYR A 412 0.41 -19.84 23.50
CA TYR A 412 -0.06 -18.88 24.51
C TYR A 412 -0.49 -17.56 23.87
N ASN A 413 0.36 -17.00 23.00
CA ASN A 413 0.11 -15.74 22.31
C ASN A 413 -1.13 -15.81 21.41
N TYR A 414 -1.29 -16.87 20.61
CA TYR A 414 -2.50 -17.05 19.78
C TYR A 414 -3.77 -17.20 20.61
N ILE A 415 -3.70 -17.84 21.79
CA ILE A 415 -4.83 -17.94 22.72
C ILE A 415 -5.22 -16.56 23.25
N GLN A 416 -4.26 -15.73 23.66
CA GLN A 416 -4.53 -14.37 24.13
C GLN A 416 -5.18 -13.52 23.03
N ALA A 417 -4.61 -13.51 21.82
CA ALA A 417 -5.17 -12.80 20.68
C ALA A 417 -6.63 -13.23 20.41
N THR A 418 -6.88 -14.54 20.31
CA THR A 418 -8.22 -15.09 20.05
C THR A 418 -9.22 -14.70 21.14
N LYS A 419 -8.79 -14.68 22.41
CA LYS A 419 -9.64 -14.29 23.54
C LYS A 419 -10.10 -12.83 23.39
N ILE A 420 -9.16 -11.92 23.17
CA ILE A 420 -9.45 -10.48 23.05
C ILE A 420 -10.35 -10.20 21.84
N TYR A 421 -10.09 -10.82 20.67
CA TYR A 421 -10.95 -10.64 19.50
C TYR A 421 -12.39 -11.13 19.73
N LYS A 422 -12.57 -12.22 20.50
CA LYS A 422 -13.91 -12.71 20.84
C LYS A 422 -14.65 -11.78 21.79
N GLU A 423 -13.95 -11.18 22.74
CA GLU A 423 -14.51 -10.17 23.64
C GLU A 423 -14.96 -8.94 22.84
N LEU A 424 -14.10 -8.40 21.96
CA LEU A 424 -14.43 -7.28 21.07
C LEU A 424 -15.62 -7.56 20.15
N ARG A 425 -15.74 -8.79 19.66
CA ARG A 425 -16.85 -9.19 18.78
C ARG A 425 -18.22 -9.09 19.46
N ALA A 426 -18.31 -9.30 20.77
CA ALA A 426 -19.56 -9.19 21.50
C ALA A 426 -20.08 -7.73 21.58
N GLU A 427 -19.20 -6.76 21.33
CA GLU A 427 -19.43 -5.33 21.57
C GLU A 427 -19.58 -4.51 20.26
N ALA A 428 -19.34 -5.09 19.07
CA ALA A 428 -19.00 -4.33 17.86
C ALA A 428 -19.98 -4.43 16.66
N SER A 429 -20.09 -3.34 15.90
CA SER A 429 -20.77 -3.22 14.60
C SER A 429 -19.96 -3.79 13.42
N ASN A 430 -18.62 -3.80 13.50
CA ASN A 430 -17.71 -4.34 12.46
C ASN A 430 -17.43 -5.85 12.65
N LEU A 431 -18.48 -6.65 12.48
CA LEU A 431 -18.48 -8.08 12.82
C LEU A 431 -17.61 -8.95 11.89
N PHE A 432 -17.30 -8.50 10.67
CA PHE A 432 -16.54 -9.27 9.69
C PHE A 432 -15.03 -9.25 9.95
N GLU A 433 -14.44 -8.07 10.17
CA GLU A 433 -13.00 -7.90 10.40
C GLU A 433 -12.52 -8.66 11.65
N LEU A 434 -13.28 -8.60 12.74
CA LEU A 434 -12.96 -9.36 13.96
C LEU A 434 -13.10 -10.87 13.76
N ARG A 435 -14.04 -11.34 12.92
CA ARG A 435 -14.12 -12.77 12.56
C ARG A 435 -12.88 -13.19 11.78
N LYS A 436 -12.49 -12.40 10.78
CA LYS A 436 -11.29 -12.64 9.98
C LYS A 436 -10.05 -12.83 10.86
N GLU A 437 -9.84 -11.94 11.82
CA GLU A 437 -8.71 -12.01 12.76
C GLU A 437 -8.74 -13.29 13.63
N VAL A 438 -9.91 -13.68 14.15
CA VAL A 438 -10.06 -14.94 14.91
C VAL A 438 -9.70 -16.17 14.07
N PHE A 439 -10.22 -16.24 12.83
CA PHE A 439 -9.97 -17.39 11.96
C PHE A 439 -8.55 -17.42 11.42
N GLN A 440 -7.90 -16.25 11.27
CA GLN A 440 -6.46 -16.18 11.01
C GLN A 440 -5.65 -16.74 12.18
N CYS A 441 -6.01 -16.45 13.43
CA CYS A 441 -5.37 -17.08 14.59
C CYS A 441 -5.54 -18.61 14.57
N TYR A 442 -6.70 -19.15 14.16
CA TYR A 442 -6.87 -20.60 14.01
C TYR A 442 -6.00 -21.18 12.89
N ALA A 443 -5.92 -20.52 11.74
CA ALA A 443 -5.01 -20.92 10.66
C ALA A 443 -3.54 -20.96 11.12
N ASN A 444 -3.10 -19.91 11.82
CA ASN A 444 -1.72 -19.81 12.34
C ASN A 444 -1.44 -20.90 13.38
N ARG A 445 -2.39 -21.21 14.27
CA ARG A 445 -2.27 -22.34 15.22
C ARG A 445 -2.21 -23.68 14.52
N GLY A 446 -2.99 -23.89 13.45
CA GLY A 446 -2.93 -25.09 12.62
C GLY A 446 -1.53 -25.32 12.07
N LEU A 447 -0.93 -24.27 11.49
CA LEU A 447 0.44 -24.31 10.97
C LEU A 447 1.49 -24.56 12.05
N MET A 448 1.37 -23.86 13.18
CA MET A 448 2.28 -24.03 14.31
C MET A 448 2.26 -25.47 14.84
N TYR A 449 1.07 -26.06 15.03
CA TYR A 449 0.97 -27.44 15.51
C TYR A 449 1.45 -28.44 14.49
N PHE A 450 1.28 -28.15 13.20
CA PHE A 450 1.82 -28.96 12.13
C PHE A 450 3.36 -29.00 12.20
N ARG A 451 4.01 -27.83 12.32
CA ARG A 451 5.46 -27.71 12.49
C ARG A 451 5.96 -28.40 13.77
N TRP A 452 5.25 -28.21 14.88
CA TRP A 452 5.57 -28.87 16.15
C TRP A 452 5.47 -30.39 16.06
N GLY A 453 4.41 -30.89 15.41
CA GLY A 453 4.20 -32.31 15.14
C GLY A 453 5.31 -32.91 14.28
N GLN A 454 5.77 -32.18 13.25
CA GLN A 454 6.91 -32.61 12.42
C GLN A 454 8.21 -32.69 13.22
N SER A 455 8.49 -31.70 14.07
CA SER A 455 9.73 -31.68 14.85
C SER A 455 9.79 -32.75 15.93
N THR A 456 8.64 -33.16 16.47
CA THR A 456 8.58 -34.11 17.60
C THR A 456 8.05 -35.49 17.20
N ALA A 457 7.69 -35.68 15.93
CA ALA A 457 7.01 -36.87 15.43
C ALA A 457 5.77 -37.27 16.28
N SER A 458 5.00 -36.29 16.75
CA SER A 458 3.89 -36.49 17.69
C SER A 458 2.52 -36.45 17.03
N ASN A 459 1.79 -37.57 17.11
CA ASN A 459 0.40 -37.68 16.64
C ASN A 459 -0.56 -36.73 17.37
N VAL A 460 -0.27 -36.36 18.62
CA VAL A 460 -1.10 -35.41 19.38
C VAL A 460 -1.07 -34.03 18.72
N TYR A 461 0.12 -33.57 18.32
CA TYR A 461 0.24 -32.27 17.67
C TYR A 461 -0.30 -32.28 16.24
N PHE A 462 -0.14 -33.38 15.48
CA PHE A 462 -0.85 -33.52 14.20
C PHE A 462 -2.37 -33.51 14.35
N GLY A 463 -2.91 -34.14 15.41
CA GLY A 463 -4.33 -34.07 15.74
C GLY A 463 -4.81 -32.64 16.06
N ASN A 464 -4.01 -31.87 16.80
CA ASN A 464 -4.30 -30.46 17.07
C ASN A 464 -4.22 -29.61 15.80
N ALA A 465 -3.23 -29.84 14.93
CA ALA A 465 -3.12 -29.15 13.65
C ALA A 465 -4.39 -29.32 12.82
N LYS A 466 -4.84 -30.58 12.65
CA LYS A 466 -6.09 -30.92 11.96
C LYS A 466 -7.28 -30.16 12.54
N LYS A 467 -7.46 -30.22 13.86
CA LYS A 467 -8.54 -29.54 14.59
C LYS A 467 -8.59 -28.04 14.30
N TYR A 468 -7.46 -27.36 14.23
CA TYR A 468 -7.45 -25.90 13.99
C TYR A 468 -7.61 -25.54 12.51
N TYR A 469 -7.07 -26.34 11.59
CA TYR A 469 -7.36 -26.18 10.17
C TYR A 469 -8.84 -26.37 9.86
N GLU A 470 -9.47 -27.43 10.39
CA GLU A 470 -10.90 -27.71 10.20
C GLU A 470 -11.81 -26.64 10.83
N LYS A 471 -11.35 -25.98 11.90
CA LYS A 471 -12.06 -24.82 12.47
C LYS A 471 -12.00 -23.59 11.58
N ALA A 472 -10.90 -23.39 10.86
CA ALA A 472 -10.69 -22.22 10.01
C ALA A 472 -11.28 -22.40 8.59
N LEU A 473 -11.31 -23.63 8.10
CA LEU A 473 -11.68 -23.96 6.73
C LEU A 473 -13.04 -23.37 6.29
N PRO A 474 -14.16 -23.54 7.01
CA PRO A 474 -15.45 -23.01 6.57
C PRO A 474 -15.44 -21.49 6.34
N PHE A 475 -14.74 -20.75 7.20
CA PHE A 475 -14.66 -19.30 7.08
C PHE A 475 -13.89 -18.87 5.83
N PHE A 476 -12.77 -19.53 5.52
CA PHE A 476 -12.00 -19.23 4.31
C PHE A 476 -12.71 -19.72 3.03
N GLU A 477 -13.52 -20.79 3.11
CA GLU A 477 -14.35 -21.24 1.99
C GLU A 477 -15.49 -20.25 1.69
N GLU A 478 -16.23 -19.82 2.72
CA GLU A 478 -17.33 -18.87 2.60
C GLU A 478 -16.88 -17.49 2.09
N ASN A 479 -15.65 -17.08 2.42
CA ASN A 479 -15.17 -15.71 2.18
C ASN A 479 -13.99 -15.64 1.19
N LYS A 480 -13.79 -16.68 0.38
CA LYS A 480 -12.65 -16.79 -0.55
C LYS A 480 -12.54 -15.63 -1.54
N GLU A 481 -13.67 -15.06 -1.96
CA GLU A 481 -13.72 -13.95 -2.94
C GLU A 481 -13.26 -12.63 -2.34
N ILE A 482 -13.52 -12.41 -1.04
CA ILE A 482 -13.11 -11.19 -0.32
C ILE A 482 -11.70 -11.35 0.26
N LEU A 483 -11.36 -12.57 0.70
CA LEU A 483 -10.10 -12.88 1.41
C LEU A 483 -9.08 -13.58 0.51
N GLN A 484 -9.08 -13.30 -0.80
CA GLN A 484 -8.35 -14.04 -1.83
C GLN A 484 -6.94 -14.48 -1.39
N ASN A 485 -6.03 -13.52 -1.15
CA ASN A 485 -4.64 -13.83 -0.80
C ASN A 485 -4.49 -14.65 0.51
N MET A 486 -5.29 -14.35 1.53
CA MET A 486 -5.27 -15.10 2.80
C MET A 486 -5.78 -16.53 2.60
N SER A 487 -6.83 -16.69 1.81
CA SER A 487 -7.43 -18.01 1.48
C SER A 487 -6.45 -18.88 0.70
N ALA A 488 -5.72 -18.30 -0.26
CA ALA A 488 -4.69 -19.04 -1.00
C ALA A 488 -3.54 -19.52 -0.09
N ILE A 489 -3.09 -18.69 0.86
CA ILE A 489 -2.07 -19.08 1.84
C ILE A 489 -2.60 -20.20 2.75
N PHE A 490 -3.83 -20.04 3.24
CA PHE A 490 -4.50 -21.04 4.07
C PHE A 490 -4.60 -22.40 3.35
N TYR A 491 -5.11 -22.42 2.12
CA TYR A 491 -5.24 -23.65 1.33
C TYR A 491 -3.90 -24.32 1.06
N ASN A 492 -2.85 -23.57 0.70
CA ASN A 492 -1.52 -24.15 0.52
C ASN A 492 -0.98 -24.78 1.82
N ASN A 493 -1.19 -24.14 2.96
CA ASN A 493 -0.72 -24.66 4.25
C ASN A 493 -1.52 -25.89 4.69
N TYR A 494 -2.84 -25.89 4.48
CA TYR A 494 -3.67 -27.05 4.75
C TYR A 494 -3.36 -28.22 3.80
N ALA A 495 -3.07 -27.94 2.53
CA ALA A 495 -2.61 -28.93 1.57
C ALA A 495 -1.27 -29.56 2.00
N LEU A 496 -0.31 -28.76 2.45
CA LEU A 496 0.97 -29.26 3.01
C LEU A 496 0.73 -30.18 4.23
N PHE A 497 -0.21 -29.83 5.10
CA PHE A 497 -0.61 -30.70 6.20
C PHE A 497 -1.19 -32.02 5.67
N CYS A 498 -2.11 -32.00 4.71
CA CYS A 498 -2.72 -33.20 4.13
C CYS A 498 -1.68 -34.10 3.43
N ASP A 499 -0.76 -33.53 2.65
CA ASP A 499 0.34 -34.25 1.99
C ASP A 499 1.24 -34.95 3.02
N ASN A 500 1.55 -34.28 4.13
CA ASN A 500 2.32 -34.88 5.21
C ASN A 500 1.58 -36.04 5.91
N GLN A 501 0.25 -35.94 6.02
CA GLN A 501 -0.61 -37.02 6.51
C GLN A 501 -0.88 -38.11 5.46
N LYS A 502 -0.23 -38.03 4.29
CA LYS A 502 -0.38 -38.95 3.14
C LYS A 502 -1.76 -38.91 2.47
N ASP A 503 -2.57 -37.89 2.74
CA ASP A 503 -3.80 -37.61 2.02
C ASP A 503 -3.51 -36.73 0.81
N TYR A 504 -2.85 -37.34 -0.17
CA TYR A 504 -2.33 -36.63 -1.34
C TYR A 504 -3.44 -36.09 -2.26
N ASN A 505 -4.57 -36.78 -2.35
CA ASN A 505 -5.69 -36.32 -3.19
C ASN A 505 -6.31 -35.03 -2.63
N THR A 506 -6.55 -34.99 -1.31
CA THR A 506 -7.02 -33.76 -0.64
C THR A 506 -5.98 -32.65 -0.75
N ALA A 507 -4.69 -32.97 -0.59
CA ALA A 507 -3.62 -31.98 -0.79
C ALA A 507 -3.63 -31.37 -2.20
N ILE A 508 -3.76 -32.19 -3.24
CA ILE A 508 -3.83 -31.75 -4.63
C ILE A 508 -5.04 -30.84 -4.87
N ASP A 509 -6.23 -31.20 -4.36
CA ASP A 509 -7.43 -30.36 -4.47
C ASP A 509 -7.20 -28.97 -3.86
N PHE A 510 -6.64 -28.90 -2.66
CA PHE A 510 -6.36 -27.61 -2.02
C PHE A 510 -5.23 -26.83 -2.70
N TYR A 511 -4.21 -27.49 -3.28
CA TYR A 511 -3.22 -26.82 -4.12
C TYR A 511 -3.87 -26.21 -5.36
N ASP A 512 -4.80 -26.92 -6.02
CA ASP A 512 -5.53 -26.40 -7.18
C ASP A 512 -6.40 -25.20 -6.81
N ARG A 513 -7.12 -25.25 -5.69
CA ARG A 513 -7.88 -24.10 -5.18
C ARG A 513 -6.97 -22.89 -4.90
N ALA A 514 -5.79 -23.10 -4.32
CA ALA A 514 -4.83 -22.03 -4.08
C ALA A 514 -4.28 -21.43 -5.39
N LEU A 515 -4.03 -22.26 -6.40
CA LEU A 515 -3.54 -21.85 -7.73
C LEU A 515 -4.57 -21.01 -8.49
N VAL A 516 -5.86 -21.39 -8.46
CA VAL A 516 -6.95 -20.61 -9.06
C VAL A 516 -6.93 -19.18 -8.52
N ILE A 517 -6.93 -19.03 -7.18
CA ILE A 517 -6.92 -17.71 -6.54
C ILE A 517 -5.63 -16.93 -6.88
N LYS A 518 -4.46 -17.58 -6.91
CA LYS A 518 -3.21 -16.90 -7.26
C LYS A 518 -3.18 -16.45 -8.72
N SER A 519 -3.76 -17.24 -9.63
CA SER A 519 -3.90 -16.87 -11.03
C SER A 519 -4.78 -15.64 -11.21
N GLU A 520 -5.87 -15.53 -10.44
CA GLU A 520 -6.80 -14.41 -10.49
C GLU A 520 -6.26 -13.13 -9.84
N THR A 521 -5.44 -13.24 -8.78
CA THR A 521 -4.99 -12.08 -8.00
C THR A 521 -3.67 -11.46 -8.47
N VAL A 522 -2.65 -12.28 -8.68
CA VAL A 522 -1.28 -11.82 -9.00
C VAL A 522 -0.79 -12.34 -10.35
N GLY A 523 -1.63 -13.11 -11.05
CA GLY A 523 -1.31 -13.74 -12.33
C GLY A 523 -0.59 -15.09 -12.18
N GLN A 524 -0.77 -15.95 -13.17
CA GLN A 524 -0.22 -17.31 -13.20
C GLN A 524 1.31 -17.40 -13.21
N TRP A 525 2.00 -16.29 -13.48
CA TRP A 525 3.47 -16.20 -13.57
C TRP A 525 4.13 -15.65 -12.31
N HIS A 526 3.36 -15.39 -11.25
CA HIS A 526 3.92 -14.91 -9.99
C HIS A 526 4.66 -16.03 -9.23
N ILE A 527 5.80 -15.72 -8.61
CA ILE A 527 6.67 -16.70 -7.94
C ILE A 527 5.96 -17.53 -6.85
N SER A 528 4.96 -16.95 -6.17
CA SER A 528 4.17 -17.69 -5.19
C SER A 528 3.42 -18.90 -5.78
N ALA A 529 3.04 -18.84 -7.07
CA ALA A 529 2.42 -19.96 -7.76
C ALA A 529 3.43 -21.09 -8.01
N ALA A 530 4.69 -20.77 -8.28
CA ALA A 530 5.76 -21.76 -8.49
C ALA A 530 5.96 -22.67 -7.26
N ARG A 531 5.86 -22.11 -6.05
CA ARG A 531 5.94 -22.89 -4.80
C ARG A 531 4.78 -23.88 -4.69
N ILE A 532 3.57 -23.46 -5.04
CA ILE A 532 2.38 -24.33 -4.99
C ILE A 532 2.48 -25.44 -6.05
N TYR A 533 2.87 -25.11 -7.28
CA TYR A 533 3.14 -26.10 -8.33
C TYR A 533 4.21 -27.12 -7.91
N GLY A 534 5.30 -26.68 -7.29
CA GLY A 534 6.34 -27.59 -6.79
C GLY A 534 5.86 -28.50 -5.65
N ASN A 535 5.01 -28.01 -4.77
CA ASN A 535 4.39 -28.83 -3.71
C ASN A 535 3.39 -29.84 -4.32
N LYS A 536 2.58 -29.41 -5.30
CA LYS A 536 1.67 -30.29 -6.04
C LYS A 536 2.42 -31.37 -6.82
N ALA A 537 3.57 -31.03 -7.41
CA ALA A 537 4.47 -31.98 -8.07
C ALA A 537 4.96 -33.06 -7.10
N LEU A 538 5.33 -32.66 -5.87
CA LEU A 538 5.72 -33.60 -4.82
C LEU A 538 4.57 -34.52 -4.41
N ALA A 539 3.36 -33.99 -4.25
CA ALA A 539 2.18 -34.80 -3.94
C ALA A 539 1.88 -35.84 -5.04
N TYR A 540 1.95 -35.46 -6.33
CA TYR A 540 1.83 -36.41 -7.44
C TYR A 540 2.95 -37.46 -7.45
N TYR A 541 4.19 -37.05 -7.17
CA TYR A 541 5.31 -37.99 -7.04
C TYR A 541 5.05 -39.01 -5.92
N ASN A 542 4.53 -38.57 -4.79
CA ASN A 542 4.18 -39.45 -3.67
C ASN A 542 3.05 -40.43 -4.03
N LEU A 543 2.07 -39.99 -4.84
CA LEU A 543 1.02 -40.83 -5.45
C LEU A 543 1.53 -41.80 -6.53
N LYS A 544 2.81 -41.71 -6.92
CA LYS A 544 3.41 -42.46 -8.03
C LYS A 544 2.89 -42.07 -9.41
N ASP A 545 2.20 -40.94 -9.54
CA ASP A 545 1.83 -40.34 -10.82
C ASP A 545 2.98 -39.44 -11.31
N CYS A 546 4.06 -40.07 -11.75
CA CYS A 546 5.29 -39.36 -12.12
C CYS A 546 5.13 -38.50 -13.38
N GLU A 547 4.20 -38.81 -14.27
CA GLU A 547 3.92 -37.99 -15.46
C GLU A 547 3.34 -36.64 -15.07
N LYS A 548 2.33 -36.63 -14.18
CA LYS A 548 1.80 -35.36 -13.65
C LYS A 548 2.82 -34.64 -12.77
N ALA A 549 3.59 -35.35 -11.96
CA ALA A 549 4.65 -34.75 -11.15
C ALA A 549 5.66 -33.97 -12.01
N ILE A 550 6.09 -34.55 -13.14
CA ILE A 550 6.96 -33.88 -14.11
C ILE A 550 6.29 -32.63 -14.67
N LYS A 551 5.04 -32.73 -15.13
CA LYS A 551 4.30 -31.59 -15.72
C LYS A 551 4.20 -30.41 -14.75
N GLU A 552 3.79 -30.66 -13.50
CA GLU A 552 3.66 -29.60 -12.49
C GLU A 552 5.04 -29.03 -12.11
N SER A 553 6.07 -29.87 -12.04
CA SER A 553 7.44 -29.44 -11.75
C SER A 553 8.03 -28.57 -12.86
N GLU A 554 7.76 -28.90 -14.13
CA GLU A 554 8.16 -28.09 -15.28
C GLU A 554 7.43 -26.74 -15.30
N GLN A 555 6.15 -26.72 -14.91
CA GLN A 555 5.40 -25.47 -14.76
C GLN A 555 6.01 -24.57 -13.68
N ALA A 556 6.34 -25.13 -12.51
CA ALA A 556 7.06 -24.39 -11.47
C ALA A 556 8.42 -23.85 -11.98
N GLN A 557 9.17 -24.65 -12.73
CA GLN A 557 10.46 -24.25 -13.31
C GLN A 557 10.31 -23.09 -14.29
N ARG A 558 9.31 -23.11 -15.18
CA ARG A 558 9.04 -22.00 -16.10
C ARG A 558 8.79 -20.69 -15.36
N ILE A 559 8.06 -20.75 -14.25
CA ILE A 559 7.78 -19.57 -13.42
C ILE A 559 9.05 -19.08 -12.72
N TYR A 560 9.84 -19.96 -12.11
CA TYR A 560 11.12 -19.54 -11.50
C TYR A 560 12.06 -18.90 -12.52
N ASN A 561 12.13 -19.44 -13.74
CA ASN A 561 12.95 -18.88 -14.82
C ASN A 561 12.46 -17.48 -15.25
N ALA A 562 11.15 -17.28 -15.34
CA ALA A 562 10.57 -15.99 -15.72
C ALA A 562 10.78 -14.89 -14.66
N ASN A 563 11.13 -15.26 -13.43
CA ASN A 563 11.36 -14.34 -12.31
C ASN A 563 12.84 -14.28 -11.86
N ASP A 564 13.77 -14.80 -12.68
CA ASP A 564 15.22 -14.86 -12.37
C ASP A 564 15.57 -15.57 -11.04
N GLU A 565 14.70 -16.45 -10.55
CA GLU A 565 14.79 -17.13 -9.25
C GLU A 565 15.09 -18.64 -9.40
N MET A 566 15.73 -19.02 -10.52
CA MET A 566 16.04 -20.41 -10.87
C MET A 566 16.91 -21.14 -9.83
N TYR A 567 17.62 -20.39 -8.97
CA TYR A 567 18.58 -20.91 -8.01
C TYR A 567 18.24 -20.61 -6.54
N CYS A 568 16.97 -20.31 -6.24
CA CYS A 568 16.49 -20.28 -4.86
C CYS A 568 16.33 -21.72 -4.30
N ARG A 569 16.28 -21.88 -2.97
CA ARG A 569 16.15 -23.21 -2.34
C ARG A 569 14.89 -23.96 -2.81
N ASP A 570 13.78 -23.24 -3.00
CA ASP A 570 12.51 -23.83 -3.46
C ASP A 570 12.61 -24.34 -4.91
N ALA A 571 13.25 -23.59 -5.82
CA ALA A 571 13.50 -24.02 -7.20
C ALA A 571 14.37 -25.29 -7.23
N LEU A 572 15.44 -25.33 -6.43
CA LEU A 572 16.30 -26.52 -6.33
C LEU A 572 15.58 -27.73 -5.70
N ARG A 573 14.64 -27.51 -4.77
CA ARG A 573 13.77 -28.58 -4.22
C ARG A 573 12.84 -29.14 -5.31
N ASN A 574 12.24 -28.25 -6.10
CA ASN A 574 11.40 -28.62 -7.24
C ASN A 574 12.18 -29.48 -8.26
N LEU A 575 13.37 -29.05 -8.66
CA LEU A 575 14.24 -29.83 -9.56
C LEU A 575 14.65 -31.19 -8.97
N GLY A 576 14.83 -31.29 -7.64
CA GLY A 576 15.04 -32.57 -6.97
C GLY A 576 13.84 -33.52 -7.09
N THR A 577 12.62 -32.98 -7.08
CA THR A 577 11.37 -33.75 -7.30
C THR A 577 11.25 -34.19 -8.75
N LEU A 578 11.61 -33.31 -9.70
CA LEU A 578 11.71 -33.65 -11.12
C LEU A 578 12.68 -34.82 -11.35
N ALA A 579 13.89 -34.73 -10.81
CA ALA A 579 14.89 -35.79 -10.90
C ALA A 579 14.38 -37.11 -10.30
N SER A 580 13.74 -37.05 -9.12
CA SER A 580 13.16 -38.23 -8.47
C SER A 580 12.06 -38.88 -9.31
N SER A 581 11.24 -38.07 -9.99
CA SER A 581 10.20 -38.56 -10.90
C SER A 581 10.80 -39.23 -12.15
N LYS A 582 11.87 -38.66 -12.71
CA LYS A 582 12.63 -39.26 -13.82
C LYS A 582 13.26 -40.62 -13.43
N VAL A 583 13.74 -40.76 -12.21
CA VAL A 583 14.26 -42.05 -11.68
C VAL A 583 13.19 -43.13 -11.69
N VAL A 584 11.95 -42.83 -11.27
CA VAL A 584 10.84 -43.80 -11.30
C VAL A 584 10.53 -44.24 -12.73
N LEU A 585 10.64 -43.31 -13.70
CA LEU A 585 10.52 -43.61 -15.13
C LEU A 585 11.79 -44.25 -15.74
N LYS A 586 12.78 -44.64 -14.93
CA LYS A 586 14.07 -45.23 -15.33
C LYS A 586 14.93 -44.34 -16.24
N LYS A 587 14.67 -43.03 -16.26
CA LYS A 587 15.45 -42.01 -16.98
C LYS A 587 16.62 -41.54 -16.13
N TYR A 588 17.54 -42.45 -15.83
CA TYR A 588 18.56 -42.22 -14.82
C TYR A 588 19.61 -41.18 -15.21
N ASP A 589 19.99 -41.11 -16.49
CA ASP A 589 21.01 -40.16 -16.95
C ASP A 589 20.50 -38.72 -16.87
N GLU A 590 19.27 -38.47 -17.34
CA GLU A 590 18.60 -37.19 -17.19
C GLU A 590 18.44 -36.76 -15.71
N ALA A 591 18.20 -37.72 -14.81
CA ALA A 591 18.11 -37.44 -13.38
C ALA A 591 19.47 -37.09 -12.78
N LEU A 592 20.54 -37.76 -13.19
CA LEU A 592 21.91 -37.46 -12.75
C LEU A 592 22.37 -36.08 -13.23
N GLU A 593 22.10 -35.71 -14.47
CA GLU A 593 22.39 -34.38 -15.01
C GLU A 593 21.79 -33.27 -14.13
N LEU A 594 20.48 -33.35 -13.87
CA LEU A 594 19.78 -32.41 -12.99
C LEU A 594 20.37 -32.37 -11.58
N LEU A 595 20.65 -33.53 -10.99
CA LEU A 595 21.19 -33.61 -9.63
C LEU A 595 22.62 -33.06 -9.54
N PHE A 596 23.45 -33.25 -10.57
CA PHE A 596 24.79 -32.68 -10.62
C PHE A 596 24.77 -31.16 -10.76
N GLU A 597 23.84 -30.63 -11.56
CA GLU A 597 23.60 -29.19 -11.66
C GLU A 597 23.18 -28.60 -10.30
N ILE A 598 22.14 -29.17 -9.66
CA ILE A 598 21.69 -28.77 -8.32
C ILE A 598 22.86 -28.81 -7.33
N ARG A 599 23.67 -29.87 -7.37
CA ARG A 599 24.81 -30.04 -6.46
C ARG A 599 25.84 -28.94 -6.66
N LYS A 600 26.16 -28.58 -7.91
CA LYS A 600 27.12 -27.51 -8.23
C LYS A 600 26.65 -26.19 -7.62
N ILE A 601 25.40 -25.81 -7.87
CA ILE A 601 24.81 -24.56 -7.35
C ILE A 601 24.80 -24.53 -5.82
N ARG A 602 24.38 -25.64 -5.17
CA ARG A 602 24.37 -25.72 -3.70
C ARG A 602 25.76 -25.63 -3.09
N LEU A 603 26.77 -26.22 -3.73
CA LEU A 603 28.16 -26.11 -3.29
C LEU A 603 28.67 -24.67 -3.38
N GLU A 604 28.36 -23.98 -4.48
CA GLU A 604 28.77 -22.58 -4.71
C GLU A 604 28.07 -21.61 -3.73
N LYS A 605 26.76 -21.79 -3.50
CA LYS A 605 25.94 -20.83 -2.75
C LYS A 605 25.88 -21.10 -1.25
N TYR A 606 25.85 -22.36 -0.82
CA TYR A 606 25.63 -22.75 0.59
C TYR A 606 26.82 -23.47 1.22
N GLY A 607 27.79 -23.90 0.41
CA GLY A 607 29.02 -24.53 0.87
C GLY A 607 28.93 -26.04 1.10
N LYS A 608 30.09 -26.69 1.15
CA LYS A 608 30.24 -28.16 1.15
C LYS A 608 29.65 -28.91 2.34
N ASN A 609 29.36 -28.22 3.44
CA ASN A 609 28.85 -28.80 4.68
C ASN A 609 27.35 -28.52 4.91
N ASP A 610 26.66 -27.90 3.93
CA ASP A 610 25.22 -27.66 4.01
C ASP A 610 24.43 -28.99 3.88
N THR A 611 23.35 -29.09 4.63
CA THR A 611 22.47 -30.27 4.69
C THR A 611 21.75 -30.54 3.37
N ASP A 612 21.50 -29.52 2.56
CA ASP A 612 20.93 -29.64 1.21
C ASP A 612 21.93 -30.25 0.23
N VAL A 613 23.23 -29.98 0.40
CA VAL A 613 24.29 -30.68 -0.35
C VAL A 613 24.29 -32.17 0.02
N ALA A 614 24.09 -32.49 1.30
CA ALA A 614 23.95 -33.87 1.74
C ALA A 614 22.73 -34.57 1.13
N GLN A 615 21.59 -33.87 1.05
CA GLN A 615 20.39 -34.39 0.38
C GLN A 615 20.63 -34.65 -1.10
N THR A 616 21.29 -33.73 -1.83
CA THR A 616 21.59 -33.95 -3.24
C THR A 616 22.54 -35.12 -3.44
N ASN A 617 23.60 -35.24 -2.62
CA ASN A 617 24.50 -36.39 -2.66
C ASN A 617 23.76 -37.70 -2.37
N HIS A 618 22.83 -37.72 -1.40
CA HIS A 618 22.01 -38.89 -1.13
C HIS A 618 21.17 -39.27 -2.35
N ASN A 619 20.51 -38.30 -2.98
CA ASN A 619 19.69 -38.55 -4.16
C ASN A 619 20.53 -39.07 -5.33
N ILE A 620 21.71 -38.50 -5.59
CA ILE A 620 22.67 -39.01 -6.60
C ILE A 620 23.04 -40.45 -6.29
N GLY A 621 23.39 -40.73 -5.03
CA GLY A 621 23.73 -42.08 -4.57
C GLY A 621 22.58 -43.06 -4.79
N LYS A 622 21.34 -42.65 -4.53
CA LYS A 622 20.14 -43.43 -4.81
C LYS A 622 19.94 -43.68 -6.30
N VAL A 623 20.17 -42.70 -7.18
CA VAL A 623 20.07 -42.94 -8.63
C VAL A 623 21.07 -44.00 -9.08
N TYR A 624 22.33 -43.92 -8.63
CA TYR A 624 23.33 -44.94 -8.95
C TYR A 624 22.97 -46.33 -8.36
N PHE A 625 22.35 -46.36 -7.18
CA PHE A 625 21.84 -47.60 -6.59
C PHE A 625 20.80 -48.26 -7.51
N GLU A 626 19.81 -47.50 -8.00
CA GLU A 626 18.79 -47.99 -8.93
C GLU A 626 19.38 -48.40 -10.30
N LYS A 627 20.47 -47.74 -10.74
CA LYS A 627 21.27 -48.15 -11.92
C LYS A 627 22.11 -49.41 -11.67
N ARG A 628 22.16 -49.93 -10.44
CA ARG A 628 23.07 -51.01 -9.99
C ARG A 628 24.55 -50.67 -10.08
N ASP A 629 24.89 -49.39 -10.12
CA ASP A 629 26.26 -48.89 -9.98
C ASP A 629 26.56 -48.64 -8.49
N TYR A 630 26.83 -49.73 -7.79
CA TYR A 630 27.02 -49.69 -6.34
C TYR A 630 28.28 -48.93 -5.92
N LEU A 631 29.31 -48.87 -6.77
CA LEU A 631 30.54 -48.14 -6.49
C LEU A 631 30.27 -46.64 -6.40
N ASN A 632 29.67 -46.05 -7.43
CA ASN A 632 29.33 -44.63 -7.41
C ASN A 632 28.26 -44.33 -6.36
N SER A 633 27.28 -45.23 -6.19
CA SER A 633 26.28 -45.10 -5.13
C SER A 633 26.93 -44.93 -3.75
N GLN A 634 27.87 -45.81 -3.40
CA GLN A 634 28.57 -45.79 -2.12
C GLN A 634 29.40 -44.51 -1.95
N ILE A 635 30.07 -44.01 -3.00
CA ILE A 635 30.83 -42.75 -2.96
C ILE A 635 29.93 -41.58 -2.57
N TYR A 636 28.77 -41.43 -3.23
CA TYR A 636 27.89 -40.29 -2.98
C TYR A 636 27.11 -40.42 -1.66
N LEU A 637 26.70 -41.63 -1.29
CA LEU A 637 26.07 -41.87 0.02
C LEU A 637 27.04 -41.63 1.18
N ASN A 638 28.31 -41.99 1.05
CA ASN A 638 29.32 -41.66 2.05
C ASN A 638 29.54 -40.14 2.17
N LYS A 639 29.53 -39.40 1.05
CA LYS A 639 29.56 -37.92 1.07
C LYS A 639 28.35 -37.36 1.83
N ALA A 640 27.16 -37.89 1.58
CA ALA A 640 25.94 -37.48 2.29
C ALA A 640 26.01 -37.81 3.79
N TYR A 641 26.42 -39.03 4.14
CA TYR A 641 26.55 -39.50 5.52
C TYR A 641 27.56 -38.66 6.31
N ASN A 642 28.71 -38.33 5.73
CA ASN A 642 29.75 -37.56 6.41
C ASN A 642 29.27 -36.15 6.81
N ILE A 643 28.35 -35.55 6.05
CA ILE A 643 27.72 -34.28 6.42
C ILE A 643 26.63 -34.52 7.47
N ARG A 644 25.72 -35.49 7.20
CA ARG A 644 24.56 -35.77 8.05
C ARG A 644 24.93 -36.24 9.46
N LYS A 645 25.96 -37.07 9.61
CA LYS A 645 26.43 -37.55 10.93
C LYS A 645 26.91 -36.42 11.84
N LEU A 646 27.39 -35.31 11.28
CA LEU A 646 27.87 -34.16 12.03
C LEU A 646 26.76 -33.14 12.32
N LYS A 647 25.80 -32.99 11.39
CA LYS A 647 24.77 -31.94 11.44
C LYS A 647 23.41 -32.41 11.99
N MET A 648 23.08 -33.68 11.78
CA MET A 648 21.77 -34.26 12.08
C MET A 648 21.86 -35.76 12.40
N PRO A 649 22.71 -36.17 13.36
CA PRO A 649 23.06 -37.58 13.60
C PRO A 649 21.86 -38.49 13.84
N THR A 650 20.82 -37.99 14.51
CA THR A 650 19.62 -38.73 14.91
C THR A 650 18.45 -38.58 13.93
N HIS A 651 18.60 -37.77 12.87
CA HIS A 651 17.52 -37.48 11.94
C HIS A 651 17.23 -38.66 11.00
N ARG A 652 15.96 -38.86 10.63
CA ARG A 652 15.52 -39.93 9.72
C ARG A 652 16.32 -40.03 8.42
N TYR A 653 16.70 -38.88 7.85
CA TYR A 653 17.51 -38.84 6.62
C TYR A 653 18.92 -39.42 6.80
N THR A 654 19.48 -39.35 8.00
CA THR A 654 20.76 -39.98 8.31
C THR A 654 20.60 -41.50 8.34
N ILE A 655 19.53 -41.99 8.98
CA ILE A 655 19.15 -43.41 9.00
C ILE A 655 18.91 -43.93 7.57
N GLU A 656 18.15 -43.22 6.74
CA GLU A 656 17.88 -43.60 5.35
C GLU A 656 19.17 -43.74 4.52
N THR A 657 20.16 -42.85 4.71
CA THR A 657 21.48 -43.01 4.07
C THR A 657 22.22 -44.25 4.57
N MET A 658 22.20 -44.50 5.89
CA MET A 658 22.85 -45.68 6.47
C MET A 658 22.21 -46.97 5.96
N GLN A 659 20.87 -47.02 5.85
CA GLN A 659 20.13 -48.17 5.33
C GLN A 659 20.51 -48.48 3.88
N LEU A 660 20.67 -47.45 3.05
CA LEU A 660 21.06 -47.66 1.65
C LEU A 660 22.52 -48.13 1.54
N LEU A 661 23.42 -47.61 2.38
CA LEU A 661 24.80 -48.12 2.50
C LEU A 661 24.84 -49.58 2.99
N ALA A 662 24.02 -49.94 3.98
CA ALA A 662 23.89 -51.30 4.46
C ALA A 662 23.38 -52.24 3.36
N SER A 663 22.38 -51.78 2.60
CA SER A 663 21.77 -52.52 1.48
C SER A 663 22.79 -52.79 0.37
N ILE A 664 23.64 -51.80 0.04
CA ILE A 664 24.75 -51.97 -0.91
C ILE A 664 25.71 -53.05 -0.43
N ASN A 665 26.11 -53.02 0.84
CA ASN A 665 27.02 -54.01 1.41
C ASN A 665 26.41 -55.42 1.39
N ILE A 666 25.10 -55.57 1.65
CA ILE A 666 24.41 -56.86 1.48
C ILE A 666 24.48 -57.34 0.02
N LEU A 667 24.19 -56.47 -0.95
CA LEU A 667 24.21 -56.82 -2.38
C LEU A 667 25.61 -57.20 -2.87
N GLN A 668 26.65 -56.66 -2.24
CA GLN A 668 28.05 -57.02 -2.47
C GLN A 668 28.53 -58.22 -1.64
N SER A 669 27.64 -58.85 -0.86
CA SER A 669 27.96 -59.92 0.09
C SER A 669 28.97 -59.54 1.19
N ASP A 670 29.18 -58.25 1.44
CA ASP A 670 29.95 -57.75 2.58
C ASP A 670 29.03 -57.63 3.82
N TYR A 671 28.67 -58.79 4.36
CA TYR A 671 27.80 -58.89 5.52
C TYR A 671 28.40 -58.27 6.79
N LYS A 672 29.74 -58.18 6.88
CA LYS A 672 30.43 -57.57 8.02
C LYS A 672 30.17 -56.06 8.05
N SER A 673 30.43 -55.37 6.93
CA SER A 673 30.18 -53.93 6.85
C SER A 673 28.68 -53.60 6.87
N ALA A 674 27.82 -54.48 6.34
CA ALA A 674 26.37 -54.33 6.47
C ALA A 674 25.93 -54.37 7.95
N LEU A 675 26.46 -55.31 8.73
CA LEU A 675 26.18 -55.43 10.16
C LEU A 675 26.59 -54.17 10.93
N GLU A 676 27.75 -53.59 10.62
CA GLU A 676 28.20 -52.35 11.25
C GLU A 676 27.23 -51.17 11.01
N TRP A 677 26.63 -51.08 9.82
CA TRP A 677 25.61 -50.07 9.54
C TRP A 677 24.31 -50.32 10.30
N TYR A 678 23.82 -51.56 10.32
CA TYR A 678 22.59 -51.88 11.04
C TYR A 678 22.72 -51.68 12.55
N ILE A 679 23.89 -51.94 13.13
CA ILE A 679 24.15 -51.61 14.55
C ILE A 679 24.02 -50.10 14.78
N LYS A 680 24.64 -49.26 13.94
CA LYS A 680 24.50 -47.80 14.06
C LYS A 680 23.05 -47.33 13.91
N ILE A 681 22.30 -47.93 12.98
CA ILE A 681 20.87 -47.62 12.78
C ILE A 681 20.08 -47.99 14.04
N TYR A 682 20.31 -49.19 14.59
CA TYR A 682 19.64 -49.66 15.80
C TYR A 682 19.91 -48.75 17.00
N ASP A 683 21.16 -48.34 17.20
CA ASP A 683 21.52 -47.46 18.33
C ASP A 683 20.75 -46.13 18.26
N VAL A 684 20.70 -45.50 17.07
CA VAL A 684 19.93 -44.27 16.86
C VAL A 684 18.43 -44.50 17.03
N GLN A 685 17.87 -45.56 16.44
CA GLN A 685 16.44 -45.85 16.56
C GLN A 685 16.02 -46.16 18.00
N LYS A 686 16.85 -46.92 18.74
CA LYS A 686 16.59 -47.23 20.15
C LYS A 686 16.61 -45.98 21.02
N GLU A 687 17.55 -45.06 20.76
CA GLU A 687 17.64 -43.79 21.49
C GLU A 687 16.43 -42.88 21.20
N VAL A 688 16.03 -42.76 19.93
CA VAL A 688 15.00 -41.80 19.48
C VAL A 688 13.57 -42.33 19.63
N LEU A 689 13.35 -43.59 19.24
CA LEU A 689 12.02 -44.20 19.15
C LEU A 689 11.72 -45.16 20.31
N GLY A 690 12.74 -45.60 21.04
CA GLY A 690 12.65 -46.63 22.07
C GLY A 690 12.85 -48.05 21.53
N ALA A 691 13.16 -48.98 22.44
CA ALA A 691 13.49 -50.37 22.12
C ALA A 691 12.30 -51.19 21.60
N GLU A 692 11.07 -50.83 22.01
CA GLU A 692 9.84 -51.55 21.62
C GLU A 692 9.20 -50.99 20.34
N ASN A 693 9.76 -49.92 19.75
CA ASN A 693 9.27 -49.39 18.49
C ASN A 693 9.45 -50.42 17.38
N LYS A 694 8.44 -50.54 16.51
CA LYS A 694 8.44 -51.48 15.38
C LYS A 694 9.70 -51.35 14.51
N GLU A 695 10.14 -50.14 14.17
CA GLU A 695 11.31 -49.93 13.33
C GLU A 695 12.61 -50.41 14.02
N THR A 696 12.73 -50.17 15.32
CA THR A 696 13.86 -50.65 16.13
C THR A 696 13.90 -52.18 16.18
N LEU A 697 12.74 -52.82 16.34
CA LEU A 697 12.60 -54.28 16.35
C LEU A 697 12.91 -54.90 14.98
N ASP A 698 12.43 -54.29 13.89
CA ASP A 698 12.71 -54.74 12.53
C ASP A 698 14.22 -54.69 12.23
N THR A 699 14.91 -53.62 12.63
CA THR A 699 16.37 -53.52 12.54
C THR A 699 17.08 -54.58 13.40
N GLN A 700 16.60 -54.85 14.61
CA GLN A 700 17.15 -55.89 15.47
C GLN A 700 17.02 -57.29 14.85
N LEU A 701 15.90 -57.58 14.16
CA LEU A 701 15.72 -58.83 13.42
C LEU A 701 16.71 -58.95 12.26
N LEU A 702 16.94 -57.87 11.51
CA LEU A 702 17.95 -57.82 10.44
C LEU A 702 19.37 -58.08 10.98
N ILE A 703 19.73 -57.47 12.12
CA ILE A 703 21.02 -57.72 12.80
C ILE A 703 21.18 -59.20 13.13
N ASN A 704 20.12 -59.82 13.68
CA ASN A 704 20.15 -61.23 14.06
C ASN A 704 20.27 -62.14 12.83
N ASP A 705 19.52 -61.88 11.76
CA ASP A 705 19.62 -62.65 10.51
C ASP A 705 21.04 -62.62 9.94
N ILE A 706 21.65 -61.42 9.85
CA ILE A 706 23.02 -61.29 9.36
C ILE A 706 24.01 -62.06 10.24
N LYS A 707 23.92 -61.92 11.57
CA LYS A 707 24.82 -62.60 12.51
C LYS A 707 24.70 -64.12 12.46
N TYR A 708 23.48 -64.64 12.47
CA TYR A 708 23.25 -66.08 12.68
C TYR A 708 23.08 -66.88 11.39
N ASN A 709 22.68 -66.24 10.28
CA ASN A 709 22.39 -66.94 9.02
C ASN A 709 23.36 -66.57 7.89
N LYS A 710 24.01 -65.40 7.92
CA LYS A 710 24.92 -64.96 6.83
C LYS A 710 26.40 -65.00 7.20
N LEU A 711 26.74 -64.71 8.46
CA LEU A 711 28.12 -64.71 8.96
C LEU A 711 28.57 -66.03 9.62
N LYS A 712 27.72 -67.07 9.63
CA LYS A 712 28.11 -68.40 10.09
C LYS A 712 29.11 -69.05 9.12
N PHE A 713 30.39 -68.94 9.45
CA PHE A 713 31.42 -69.96 9.28
C PHE A 713 32.20 -70.08 10.59
#